data_AF-A0A1G0QLR7-F1
#
_entry.id   AF-A0A1G0QLR7-F1
#
_cell.length_a   1.000
_cell.length_b   1.000
_cell.length_c   1.000
_cell.angle_alpha   90.00
_cell.angle_beta   90.00
_cell.angle_gamma   90.00
#
_symmetry.space_group_name_H-M   'P 1'
#
loop_
_entity.id
_entity.type
_entity.pdbx_description
1 polymer ?
#
loop_
_entity_poly.entity_id
_entity_poly.type
_entity_poly.pdbx_seq_one_letter_code
_entity_poly.pdbx_strand_id
1 'polypeptide(L)'
;MFFRYIRRLKINKNVNRPASLSFLIMFLSLGAQGYLFAQSSDDCLMCHEDETLTMEKEGREISLFVNSNVLSNSTHKNLSCVSCHVGFNPEELPHKENITPIDCKLCHKDAPTKHQFHPQMLRNKTGTSDVSCKNCHGTHDVVSPKVNLSKWSSANLSTSCGNCHKDEKEMYVKSWHYKGLTESVKGAPNCITCHQNASIVNTIGADTIRVKIAQEKLCLSCHLDDPQVRIRTSPSAGFLTAYEHSVHGSSLMKGNSKVANCVNCHTSHNIQPGSNSTSTVNKMNIPVTCGQCHKEIAREYKESIHGVSLMKGNIDAPACIDCHGEHNILDVNNPDAPVASQNVSEQVCAPCHSSVKLAEKFGISSDRIETFQKSYHGLASRGGSVEVANCASCHGVHNIKPPGDPTSTVNKKNLAETCGTCHPGANENFAVGKIHVSMEKKDEPILYWIATFYIMLIVVIIGGMFLHNLVDFIRKAKIKKLKQLGLIRTEPHGHSLYLRMNLNERIQHGLMALSFIILVITGFMLHFPDTWWVRHIRDISTDAFEYRSLLHRIAAVIMIGISLYHIIYISATTKGRQLLKDLLPRYEDIYDAIAVAKFNLGLSKEKPKLDRFSYIEKAEYWALIWGTIVMSLTGIIMWFDNTFIGLFTKLGWDVARTIHYFEAWLAFLAIIVWHFYFVIFNPDVYPMSTAWLTGSISEEEMKEEHPKEYEKISSGKDNNQ
;
A
#
# COMPACT_ATOMS: atom_id res chain seq x y z
N MET A 1 24.81 -29.06 -29.71
CA MET A 1 24.93 -28.58 -31.10
C MET A 1 25.95 -27.44 -31.12
N PHE A 2 27.01 -27.60 -31.92
CA PHE A 2 27.89 -26.57 -32.55
C PHE A 2 28.38 -25.37 -31.70
N PHE A 3 29.67 -25.06 -31.51
CA PHE A 3 30.90 -25.31 -32.28
C PHE A 3 32.14 -25.28 -31.34
N ARG A 4 33.13 -26.15 -31.62
CA ARG A 4 34.52 -26.13 -31.13
C ARG A 4 35.39 -25.33 -32.10
N TYR A 5 36.44 -24.63 -31.64
CA TYR A 5 37.86 -24.76 -32.07
C TYR A 5 38.73 -23.63 -31.44
N ILE A 6 39.75 -23.94 -30.61
CA ILE A 6 41.22 -24.05 -30.92
C ILE A 6 41.96 -22.69 -30.76
N ARG A 7 43.16 -22.51 -30.17
CA ARG A 7 44.30 -23.38 -29.81
C ARG A 7 45.18 -22.71 -28.72
N ARG A 8 45.92 -23.58 -28.02
CA ARG A 8 47.10 -23.40 -27.15
C ARG A 8 48.11 -22.33 -27.59
N LEU A 9 48.82 -21.74 -26.62
CA LEU A 9 50.27 -21.93 -26.43
C LEU A 9 50.74 -21.49 -25.02
N LYS A 10 51.45 -22.42 -24.35
CA LYS A 10 52.25 -22.29 -23.12
C LYS A 10 53.72 -22.15 -23.55
N ILE A 11 54.58 -21.66 -22.64
CA ILE A 11 56.07 -21.73 -22.52
C ILE A 11 56.54 -20.31 -22.15
N ASN A 12 56.90 -19.94 -20.91
CA ASN A 12 57.92 -20.41 -19.95
C ASN A 12 59.38 -20.17 -20.39
N LYS A 13 60.07 -19.19 -19.80
CA LYS A 13 61.28 -19.37 -18.96
C LYS A 13 62.10 -18.08 -18.81
N ASN A 14 62.57 -17.87 -17.58
CA ASN A 14 63.73 -17.07 -17.18
C ASN A 14 64.96 -17.33 -18.08
N VAL A 15 65.91 -16.38 -18.13
CA VAL A 15 67.33 -16.54 -17.74
C VAL A 15 68.21 -15.35 -18.19
N ASN A 16 68.96 -14.82 -17.20
CA ASN A 16 70.31 -14.22 -17.17
C ASN A 16 70.77 -13.00 -18.01
N ARG A 17 71.48 -12.12 -17.27
CA ARG A 17 72.53 -11.14 -17.69
C ARG A 17 73.71 -11.84 -18.40
N PRO A 18 74.58 -11.14 -19.16
CA PRO A 18 75.72 -10.39 -18.59
C PRO A 18 76.15 -9.10 -19.36
N ALA A 19 77.03 -8.33 -18.70
CA ALA A 19 78.22 -7.57 -19.16
C ALA A 19 78.35 -7.24 -20.68
N SER A 20 78.87 -6.13 -21.19
CA SER A 20 79.80 -5.06 -20.75
C SER A 20 80.20 -4.35 -22.06
N LEU A 21 80.43 -3.02 -22.09
CA LEU A 21 81.59 -2.45 -22.78
C LEU A 21 81.73 -0.94 -22.50
N SER A 22 82.92 -0.58 -22.05
CA SER A 22 83.44 0.75 -21.80
C SER A 22 83.68 1.52 -23.10
N PHE A 23 83.50 2.84 -23.07
CA PHE A 23 84.37 3.76 -23.79
C PHE A 23 84.66 4.99 -22.93
N LEU A 24 85.95 5.16 -22.65
CA LEU A 24 86.60 6.25 -21.95
C LEU A 24 86.99 7.32 -22.97
N ILE A 25 86.89 8.61 -22.61
CA ILE A 25 87.76 9.76 -22.94
C ILE A 25 87.06 10.95 -22.24
N MET A 26 87.48 11.36 -21.03
CA MET A 26 88.62 12.25 -20.74
C MET A 26 88.50 13.62 -21.43
N PHE A 27 87.84 14.59 -20.78
CA PHE A 27 88.11 16.01 -20.97
C PHE A 27 87.86 16.80 -19.67
N LEU A 28 88.97 17.32 -19.14
CA LEU A 28 89.15 18.54 -18.35
C LEU A 28 88.27 18.84 -17.13
N SER A 29 88.92 18.72 -15.98
CA SER A 29 88.98 19.70 -14.90
C SER A 29 88.63 21.15 -15.31
N LEU A 30 87.62 21.74 -14.68
CA LEU A 30 87.67 23.07 -14.04
C LEU A 30 86.37 23.33 -13.26
N GLY A 31 86.50 23.65 -11.97
CA GLY A 31 85.62 24.60 -11.27
C GLY A 31 84.19 24.21 -10.94
N ALA A 32 83.97 23.65 -9.74
CA ALA A 32 83.08 24.21 -8.72
C ALA A 32 82.98 23.22 -7.54
N GLN A 33 83.80 23.46 -6.52
CA GLN A 33 83.56 22.93 -5.19
C GLN A 33 82.28 23.61 -4.66
N GLY A 34 81.13 22.97 -4.87
CA GLY A 34 79.96 23.24 -4.05
C GLY A 34 80.16 22.52 -2.72
N TYR A 35 80.62 23.25 -1.71
CA TYR A 35 80.62 22.78 -0.33
C TYR A 35 79.17 22.49 0.09
N LEU A 36 78.79 21.21 0.17
CA LEU A 36 77.63 20.78 0.94
C LEU A 36 78.13 20.49 2.36
N PHE A 37 78.17 21.53 3.20
CA PHE A 37 78.28 21.33 4.64
C PHE A 37 76.92 20.86 5.17
N ALA A 38 76.88 19.64 5.71
CA ALA A 38 75.78 19.23 6.58
C ALA A 38 75.98 19.96 7.92
N GLN A 39 75.36 21.13 8.07
CA GLN A 39 75.36 21.84 9.34
C GLN A 39 74.51 21.06 10.35
N SER A 40 75.05 20.85 11.55
CA SER A 40 74.38 20.08 12.59
C SER A 40 73.33 20.95 13.30
N SER A 41 72.26 20.34 13.84
CA SER A 41 71.28 21.10 14.62
C SER A 41 71.88 21.71 15.89
N ASP A 42 72.96 21.12 16.40
CA ASP A 42 73.67 21.57 17.60
C ASP A 42 74.25 22.98 17.41
N ASP A 43 74.74 23.30 16.19
CA ASP A 43 75.27 24.61 15.85
C ASP A 43 74.21 25.73 15.98
N CYS A 44 72.95 25.41 15.65
CA CYS A 44 71.83 26.36 15.80
C CYS A 44 71.40 26.49 17.27
N LEU A 45 71.39 25.38 18.01
CA LEU A 45 70.93 25.34 19.40
C LEU A 45 71.88 26.04 20.37
N MET A 46 73.15 26.24 20.01
CA MET A 46 74.12 27.05 20.79
C MET A 46 73.57 28.43 21.19
N CYS A 47 72.75 29.04 20.33
CA CYS A 47 72.09 30.31 20.62
C CYS A 47 70.57 30.14 20.81
N HIS A 48 69.91 29.27 20.03
CA HIS A 48 68.46 29.15 20.04
C HIS A 48 67.89 28.31 21.19
N GLU A 49 68.71 27.66 22.01
CA GLU A 49 68.25 26.98 23.23
C GLU A 49 68.20 27.92 24.46
N ASP A 50 68.56 29.20 24.31
CA ASP A 50 68.44 30.21 25.38
C ASP A 50 67.01 30.76 25.47
N GLU A 51 66.34 30.56 26.62
CA GLU A 51 64.97 31.03 26.90
C GLU A 51 64.84 32.57 26.87
N THR A 52 65.96 33.28 27.05
CA THR A 52 66.01 34.75 27.08
C THR A 52 66.21 35.39 25.71
N LEU A 53 66.48 34.59 24.67
CA LEU A 53 66.73 35.11 23.34
C LEU A 53 65.45 35.66 22.70
N THR A 54 65.43 36.97 22.45
CA THR A 54 64.33 37.67 21.79
C THR A 54 64.81 38.52 20.61
N MET A 55 63.89 38.86 19.72
CA MET A 55 64.10 39.89 18.70
C MET A 55 62.87 40.78 18.57
N GLU A 56 63.06 42.01 18.12
CA GLU A 56 61.96 42.90 17.79
C GLU A 56 61.52 42.67 16.33
N LYS A 57 60.24 42.40 16.13
CA LYS A 57 59.64 42.24 14.79
C LYS A 57 58.32 43.00 14.72
N GLU A 58 58.22 43.94 13.80
CA GLU A 58 57.01 44.77 13.58
C GLU A 58 56.52 45.47 14.88
N GLY A 59 57.45 45.96 15.70
CA GLY A 59 57.15 46.66 16.96
C GLY A 59 56.72 45.76 18.12
N ARG A 60 56.93 44.45 18.02
CA ARG A 60 56.68 43.47 19.10
C ARG A 60 57.94 42.66 19.38
N GLU A 61 58.24 42.47 20.66
CA GLU A 61 59.27 41.53 21.09
C GLU A 61 58.76 40.10 20.91
N ILE A 62 59.53 39.27 20.19
CA ILE A 62 59.23 37.86 19.94
C ILE A 62 60.38 36.99 20.43
N SER A 63 60.05 35.88 21.10
CA SER A 63 61.06 34.90 21.53
C SER A 63 61.56 34.08 20.34
N LEU A 64 62.87 33.85 20.32
CA LEU A 64 63.58 32.99 19.36
C LEU A 64 64.01 31.64 19.96
N PHE A 65 63.56 31.36 21.19
CA PHE A 65 63.85 30.13 21.91
C PHE A 65 63.23 28.91 21.22
N VAL A 66 64.00 27.84 21.16
CA VAL A 66 63.65 26.54 20.62
C VAL A 66 64.03 25.48 21.64
N ASN A 67 63.02 24.82 22.20
CA ASN A 67 63.22 23.66 23.06
C ASN A 67 63.52 22.41 22.21
N SER A 68 64.77 21.95 22.23
CA SER A 68 65.26 20.78 21.49
C SER A 68 64.48 19.49 21.82
N ASN A 69 64.05 19.34 23.09
CA ASN A 69 63.27 18.18 23.52
C ASN A 69 61.90 18.09 22.84
N VAL A 70 61.28 19.22 22.49
CA VAL A 70 59.98 19.23 21.78
C VAL A 70 60.13 18.63 20.38
N LEU A 71 61.16 19.04 19.63
CA LEU A 71 61.44 18.51 18.30
C LEU A 71 61.84 17.03 18.35
N SER A 72 62.62 16.62 19.37
CA SER A 72 63.06 15.23 19.56
C SER A 72 61.88 14.25 19.74
N ASN A 73 60.76 14.73 20.27
CA ASN A 73 59.51 13.99 20.48
C ASN A 73 58.56 14.05 19.28
N SER A 74 58.91 14.80 18.24
CA SER A 74 58.11 14.94 17.02
C SER A 74 58.38 13.83 16.01
N THR A 75 57.53 13.77 14.98
CA THR A 75 57.72 12.87 13.82
C THR A 75 58.93 13.29 12.97
N HIS A 76 59.38 14.54 13.10
CA HIS A 76 60.50 15.12 12.37
C HIS A 76 61.82 15.10 13.14
N LYS A 77 61.93 14.35 14.25
CA LYS A 77 63.12 14.28 15.10
C LYS A 77 64.46 13.97 14.41
N ASN A 78 64.41 13.37 13.21
CA ASN A 78 65.59 13.03 12.42
C ASN A 78 65.95 14.10 11.36
N LEU A 79 65.21 15.21 11.29
CA LEU A 79 65.50 16.34 10.39
C LEU A 79 66.38 17.37 11.11
N SER A 80 67.32 17.96 10.38
CA SER A 80 68.10 19.09 10.87
C SER A 80 67.30 20.40 10.79
N CYS A 81 67.67 21.42 11.58
CA CYS A 81 66.99 22.72 11.59
C CYS A 81 66.90 23.35 10.18
N VAL A 82 67.99 23.28 9.41
CA VAL A 82 68.08 23.80 8.04
C VAL A 82 67.26 23.02 7.00
N SER A 83 66.71 21.87 7.39
CA SER A 83 65.77 21.12 6.53
C SER A 83 64.42 21.82 6.39
N CYS A 84 64.06 22.69 7.36
CA CYS A 84 62.82 23.46 7.34
C CYS A 84 63.06 24.97 7.30
N HIS A 85 64.12 25.45 7.96
CA HIS A 85 64.53 26.85 7.92
C HIS A 85 65.54 27.06 6.79
N VAL A 86 65.09 27.72 5.72
CA VAL A 86 65.91 27.98 4.52
C VAL A 86 65.86 29.45 4.14
N GLY A 87 66.77 29.88 3.25
CA GLY A 87 66.81 31.25 2.75
C GLY A 87 67.47 32.24 3.71
N PHE A 88 68.45 31.78 4.49
CA PHE A 88 69.37 32.62 5.25
C PHE A 88 70.78 32.00 5.18
N ASN A 89 71.82 32.81 5.38
CA ASN A 89 73.20 32.33 5.48
C ASN A 89 73.51 31.96 6.94
N PRO A 90 73.71 30.67 7.28
CA PRO A 90 73.94 30.26 8.66
C PRO A 90 75.24 30.74 9.29
N GLU A 91 76.21 31.16 8.46
CA GLU A 91 77.52 31.66 8.90
C GLU A 91 77.50 33.14 9.31
N GLU A 92 76.46 33.89 8.93
CA GLU A 92 76.31 35.30 9.31
C GLU A 92 75.50 35.42 10.60
N LEU A 93 76.17 35.59 11.75
CA LEU A 93 75.54 35.74 13.07
C LEU A 93 75.63 37.19 13.58
N PRO A 94 74.53 37.84 14.01
CA PRO A 94 73.14 37.39 13.90
C PRO A 94 72.65 37.38 12.44
N HIS A 95 71.84 36.39 12.08
CA HIS A 95 71.34 36.23 10.71
C HIS A 95 70.44 37.43 10.34
N LYS A 96 70.91 38.33 9.45
CA LYS A 96 70.27 39.63 9.15
C LYS A 96 69.07 39.57 8.18
N GLU A 97 68.90 38.48 7.44
CA GLU A 97 67.86 38.36 6.42
C GLU A 97 66.55 37.74 6.95
N ASN A 98 65.42 38.13 6.35
CA ASN A 98 64.13 37.53 6.66
C ASN A 98 64.12 36.05 6.27
N ILE A 99 64.26 35.16 7.26
CA ILE A 99 64.15 33.70 7.06
C ILE A 99 62.84 33.40 6.35
N THR A 100 62.91 32.61 5.28
CA THR A 100 61.74 32.24 4.50
C THR A 100 60.75 31.48 5.40
N PRO A 101 59.46 31.87 5.45
CA PRO A 101 58.48 31.14 6.25
C PRO A 101 58.44 29.66 5.86
N ILE A 102 58.41 28.78 6.87
CA ILE A 102 58.41 27.33 6.67
C ILE A 102 57.18 26.93 5.85
N ASP A 103 57.42 26.29 4.70
CA ASP A 103 56.36 25.70 3.88
C ASP A 103 56.40 24.17 3.94
N CYS A 104 55.51 23.59 4.75
CA CYS A 104 55.36 22.14 4.90
C CYS A 104 55.05 21.44 3.57
N LYS A 105 54.50 22.15 2.56
CA LYS A 105 54.12 21.59 1.26
C LYS A 105 55.33 21.20 0.40
N LEU A 106 56.53 21.70 0.71
CA LEU A 106 57.74 21.32 -0.01
C LEU A 106 57.99 19.81 0.06
N CYS A 107 57.77 19.22 1.24
CA CYS A 107 57.86 17.78 1.46
C CYS A 107 56.48 17.09 1.44
N HIS A 108 55.42 17.74 1.95
CA HIS A 108 54.06 17.19 2.00
C HIS A 108 53.17 17.70 0.86
N LYS A 109 53.59 17.47 -0.39
CA LYS A 109 52.92 17.98 -1.59
C LYS A 109 51.44 17.57 -1.70
N ASP A 110 51.10 16.38 -1.20
CA ASP A 110 49.73 15.85 -1.21
C ASP A 110 48.91 16.19 0.05
N ALA A 111 49.48 16.87 1.04
CA ALA A 111 48.73 17.20 2.26
C ALA A 111 47.50 18.08 1.99
N PRO A 112 47.58 19.14 1.16
CA PRO A 112 46.41 19.95 0.83
C PRO A 112 45.27 19.17 0.19
N THR A 113 45.57 18.21 -0.69
CA THR A 113 44.55 17.39 -1.38
C THR A 113 43.91 16.33 -0.49
N LYS A 114 44.56 15.98 0.63
CA LYS A 114 44.03 15.08 1.68
C LYS A 114 43.22 15.81 2.75
N HIS A 115 43.32 17.14 2.85
CA HIS A 115 42.60 17.98 3.83
C HIS A 115 41.41 18.69 3.18
N GLN A 116 40.59 17.94 2.46
CA GLN A 116 39.46 18.46 1.67
C GLN A 116 38.37 19.13 2.52
N PHE A 117 38.37 18.93 3.84
CA PHE A 117 37.46 19.58 4.77
C PHE A 117 37.74 21.09 4.95
N HIS A 118 38.94 21.57 4.61
CA HIS A 118 39.23 23.01 4.55
C HIS A 118 39.76 23.38 3.16
N PRO A 119 38.88 23.59 2.16
CA PRO A 119 39.28 23.81 0.76
C PRO A 119 40.12 25.10 0.57
N GLN A 120 40.05 26.03 1.52
CA GLN A 120 40.94 27.19 1.59
C GLN A 120 42.42 26.81 1.67
N MET A 121 42.77 25.61 2.17
CA MET A 121 44.14 25.07 2.14
C MET A 121 44.66 24.81 0.72
N LEU A 122 43.76 24.67 -0.27
CA LEU A 122 44.10 24.51 -1.69
C LEU A 122 44.27 25.86 -2.41
N ARG A 123 43.81 26.97 -1.81
CA ARG A 123 43.87 28.31 -2.42
C ARG A 123 45.08 29.07 -1.86
N ASN A 124 46.01 29.44 -2.73
CA ASN A 124 47.28 30.09 -2.36
C ASN A 124 47.15 31.58 -1.99
N LYS A 125 45.95 32.05 -1.61
CA LYS A 125 45.75 33.42 -1.10
C LYS A 125 45.44 33.31 0.38
N THR A 126 46.32 33.95 1.17
CA THR A 126 46.17 34.31 2.58
C THR A 126 44.73 34.18 3.06
N GLY A 127 44.37 32.97 3.50
CA GLY A 127 43.13 32.75 4.21
C GLY A 127 43.16 33.62 5.46
N THR A 128 41.97 34.00 5.93
CA THR A 128 41.80 34.51 7.30
C THR A 128 42.60 33.62 8.26
N SER A 129 43.19 34.22 9.29
CA SER A 129 44.32 33.75 10.11
C SER A 129 44.27 32.32 10.71
N ASP A 130 43.22 31.53 10.48
CA ASP A 130 42.81 30.44 11.40
C ASP A 130 43.01 29.02 10.84
N VAL A 131 43.45 28.85 9.58
CA VAL A 131 43.64 27.52 8.96
C VAL A 131 44.98 27.39 8.25
N SER A 132 46.05 27.20 9.01
CA SER A 132 47.38 26.88 8.48
C SER A 132 47.86 25.52 9.00
N CYS A 133 48.80 24.89 8.30
CA CYS A 133 49.42 23.64 8.78
C CYS A 133 49.97 23.81 10.20
N LYS A 134 50.58 24.96 10.50
CA LYS A 134 51.13 25.29 11.83
C LYS A 134 50.04 25.41 12.90
N ASN A 135 48.92 26.06 12.59
CA ASN A 135 47.86 26.30 13.58
C ASN A 135 47.15 24.99 13.96
N CYS A 136 47.13 24.01 13.06
CA CYS A 136 46.57 22.69 13.35
C CYS A 136 47.62 21.72 13.91
N HIS A 137 48.73 21.51 13.22
CA HIS A 137 49.71 20.48 13.59
C HIS A 137 50.79 20.93 14.57
N GLY A 138 50.93 22.24 14.77
CA GLY A 138 52.05 22.82 15.50
C GLY A 138 53.26 23.06 14.60
N THR A 139 54.40 23.41 15.20
CA THR A 139 55.66 23.70 14.49
C THR A 139 56.70 22.62 14.77
N HIS A 140 57.25 22.61 15.99
CA HIS A 140 58.22 21.60 16.44
C HIS A 140 57.56 20.42 17.18
N ASP A 141 56.27 20.52 17.55
CA ASP A 141 55.51 19.52 18.30
C ASP A 141 54.67 18.57 17.41
N VAL A 142 55.01 18.44 16.12
CA VAL A 142 54.21 17.66 15.15
C VAL A 142 54.30 16.15 15.43
N VAL A 143 53.22 15.59 15.94
CA VAL A 143 53.11 14.15 16.29
C VAL A 143 52.16 13.40 15.38
N SER A 144 52.51 12.15 15.08
CA SER A 144 51.67 11.27 14.24
C SER A 144 50.28 11.05 14.86
N PRO A 145 49.19 11.08 14.07
CA PRO A 145 47.84 10.74 14.54
C PRO A 145 47.70 9.33 15.12
N LYS A 146 48.65 8.43 14.81
CA LYS A 146 48.68 7.06 15.35
C LYS A 146 49.08 6.99 16.83
N VAL A 147 49.65 8.07 17.37
CA VAL A 147 50.02 8.16 18.79
C VAL A 147 48.78 8.55 19.59
N ASN A 148 48.44 7.78 20.64
CA ASN A 148 47.23 7.99 21.43
C ASN A 148 47.12 9.41 22.02
N LEU A 149 48.24 9.99 22.46
CA LEU A 149 48.33 11.33 23.02
C LEU A 149 48.31 12.46 21.97
N SER A 150 48.29 12.13 20.67
CA SER A 150 48.22 13.14 19.62
C SER A 150 46.92 13.93 19.70
N LYS A 151 47.01 15.25 19.49
CA LYS A 151 45.85 16.14 19.28
C LYS A 151 44.92 15.61 18.17
N TRP A 152 45.49 14.89 17.20
CA TRP A 152 44.78 14.37 16.02
C TRP A 152 44.51 12.86 16.07
N SER A 153 44.66 12.23 17.23
CA SER A 153 44.24 10.84 17.43
C SER A 153 42.72 10.71 17.30
N SER A 154 42.23 9.52 16.95
CA SER A 154 40.79 9.30 16.78
C SER A 154 39.96 9.66 18.02
N ALA A 155 40.53 9.49 19.21
CA ALA A 155 39.88 9.85 20.48
C ALA A 155 39.85 11.36 20.75
N ASN A 156 40.88 12.10 20.34
CA ASN A 156 41.00 13.54 20.59
C ASN A 156 40.45 14.42 19.47
N LEU A 157 40.15 13.84 18.31
CA LEU A 157 39.75 14.56 17.11
C LEU A 157 38.53 15.47 17.34
N SER A 158 37.50 15.01 18.06
CA SER A 158 36.31 15.82 18.36
C SER A 158 36.62 17.04 19.22
N THR A 159 37.57 16.92 20.14
CA THR A 159 38.04 18.04 20.96
C THR A 159 38.83 19.02 20.11
N SER A 160 39.73 18.53 19.26
CA SER A 160 40.59 19.37 18.41
C SER A 160 39.79 20.15 17.37
N CYS A 161 38.85 19.51 16.67
CA CYS A 161 37.93 20.21 15.77
C CYS A 161 37.03 21.19 16.55
N GLY A 162 36.58 20.80 17.74
CA GLY A 162 35.70 21.60 18.59
C GLY A 162 36.30 22.85 19.21
N ASN A 163 37.62 23.05 19.12
CA ASN A 163 38.25 24.31 19.52
C ASN A 163 37.80 25.47 18.61
N CYS A 164 37.53 25.18 17.34
CA CYS A 164 36.97 26.13 16.37
C CYS A 164 35.48 25.88 16.08
N HIS A 165 35.04 24.61 16.05
CA HIS A 165 33.66 24.18 15.75
C HIS A 165 32.91 23.80 17.04
N LYS A 166 32.72 24.77 17.93
CA LYS A 166 32.18 24.53 19.28
C LYS A 166 30.76 23.96 19.24
N ASP A 167 29.88 24.55 18.43
CA ASP A 167 28.48 24.16 18.34
C ASP A 167 28.34 22.74 17.75
N GLU A 168 29.10 22.44 16.70
CA GLU A 168 29.09 21.11 16.08
C GLU A 168 29.63 20.04 17.03
N LYS A 169 30.66 20.35 17.82
CA LYS A 169 31.16 19.46 18.88
C LYS A 169 30.06 19.19 19.90
N GLU A 170 29.39 20.23 20.40
CA GLU A 170 28.33 20.09 21.40
C GLU A 170 27.15 19.24 20.92
N MET A 171 26.82 19.30 19.63
CA MET A 171 25.83 18.41 19.02
C MET A 171 26.38 16.99 18.85
N TYR A 172 27.59 16.84 18.32
CA TYR A 172 28.20 15.54 18.03
C TYR A 172 28.41 14.69 19.26
N VAL A 173 28.86 15.27 20.38
CA VAL A 173 29.06 14.51 21.64
C VAL A 173 27.76 13.94 22.21
N LYS A 174 26.60 14.46 21.81
CA LYS A 174 25.30 13.92 22.19
C LYS A 174 24.89 12.75 21.31
N SER A 175 25.38 12.68 20.07
CA SER A 175 24.96 11.69 19.06
C SER A 175 25.31 10.24 19.42
N TRP A 176 24.58 9.29 18.85
CA TRP A 176 24.90 7.87 18.97
C TRP A 176 26.19 7.48 18.25
N HIS A 177 26.59 8.23 17.22
CA HIS A 177 27.88 8.03 16.57
C HIS A 177 29.05 8.33 17.52
N TYR A 178 28.96 9.38 18.33
CA TYR A 178 29.98 9.67 19.34
C TYR A 178 30.01 8.61 20.45
N LYS A 179 28.84 8.14 20.90
CA LYS A 179 28.77 7.02 21.85
C LYS A 179 29.47 5.77 21.31
N GLY A 180 29.21 5.41 20.05
CA GLY A 180 29.91 4.30 19.40
C GLY A 180 31.42 4.54 19.29
N LEU A 181 31.84 5.79 19.03
CA LEU A 181 33.25 6.16 18.95
C LEU A 181 33.96 5.99 20.31
N THR A 182 33.36 6.46 21.41
CA THR A 182 33.96 6.36 22.75
C THR A 182 33.95 4.93 23.30
N GLU A 183 32.97 4.12 22.91
CA GLU A 183 32.93 2.68 23.20
C GLU A 183 33.84 1.85 22.27
N SER A 184 34.65 2.50 21.42
CA SER A 184 35.57 1.85 20.47
C SER A 184 34.89 0.85 19.53
N VAL A 185 33.63 1.13 19.16
CA VAL A 185 32.90 0.33 18.18
C VAL A 185 33.55 0.50 16.81
N LYS A 186 34.01 -0.61 16.24
CA LYS A 186 34.57 -0.63 14.88
C LYS A 186 33.55 -0.11 13.87
N GLY A 187 33.95 0.86 13.05
CA GLY A 187 33.09 1.52 12.05
C GLY A 187 32.36 2.75 12.57
N ALA A 188 32.47 3.10 13.86
CA ALA A 188 31.90 4.34 14.37
C ALA A 188 32.55 5.57 13.70
N PRO A 189 31.75 6.45 13.06
CA PRO A 189 32.31 7.57 12.31
C PRO A 189 32.74 8.68 13.27
N ASN A 190 33.85 9.34 12.94
CA ASN A 190 34.30 10.57 13.60
C ASN A 190 34.18 11.78 12.65
N CYS A 191 34.61 12.96 13.09
CA CYS A 191 34.50 14.20 12.32
C CYS A 191 35.13 14.06 10.92
N ILE A 192 36.34 13.49 10.81
CA ILE A 192 37.03 13.34 9.53
C ILE A 192 36.34 12.26 8.68
N THR A 193 35.85 11.17 9.26
CA THR A 193 35.10 10.14 8.50
C THR A 193 33.93 10.75 7.74
N CYS A 194 33.20 11.68 8.34
CA CYS A 194 32.08 12.37 7.68
C CYS A 194 32.51 13.52 6.77
N HIS A 195 33.57 14.25 7.12
CA HIS A 195 34.02 15.47 6.42
C HIS A 195 35.13 15.23 5.39
N GLN A 196 35.45 13.98 5.05
CA GLN A 196 36.46 13.65 4.04
C GLN A 196 36.10 14.14 2.63
N ASN A 197 34.81 14.30 2.31
CA ASN A 197 34.35 14.76 1.01
C ASN A 197 34.12 16.27 1.00
N ALA A 198 34.86 17.00 0.17
CA ALA A 198 34.71 18.46 0.01
C ALA A 198 33.27 18.92 -0.26
N SER A 199 32.46 18.08 -0.90
CA SER A 199 31.04 18.38 -1.21
C SER A 199 30.14 18.42 0.02
N ILE A 200 30.60 17.89 1.16
CA ILE A 200 29.88 17.88 2.43
C ILE A 200 30.28 19.07 3.30
N VAL A 201 31.52 19.54 3.16
CA VAL A 201 32.10 20.59 4.02
C VAL A 201 32.00 21.99 3.41
N ASN A 202 32.09 22.10 2.08
CA ASN A 202 32.03 23.37 1.38
C ASN A 202 30.68 23.57 0.69
N THR A 203 29.70 24.04 1.45
CA THR A 203 28.32 24.24 0.97
C THR A 203 28.06 25.66 0.44
N ILE A 204 28.96 26.61 0.70
CA ILE A 204 28.79 28.02 0.30
C ILE A 204 28.95 28.14 -1.23
N GLY A 205 27.85 28.48 -1.92
CA GLY A 205 27.80 28.55 -3.38
C GLY A 205 27.81 27.19 -4.09
N ALA A 206 27.69 26.09 -3.34
CA ALA A 206 27.59 24.75 -3.89
C ALA A 206 26.17 24.44 -4.38
N ASP A 207 26.06 23.58 -5.38
CA ASP A 207 24.78 23.02 -5.81
C ASP A 207 24.18 22.16 -4.68
N THR A 208 23.06 22.63 -4.11
CA THR A 208 22.33 21.96 -3.03
C THR A 208 21.97 20.52 -3.37
N ILE A 209 21.67 20.20 -4.64
CA ILE A 209 21.32 18.85 -5.07
C ILE A 209 22.54 17.94 -4.90
N ARG A 210 23.69 18.38 -5.43
CA ARG A 210 24.96 17.66 -5.29
C ARG A 210 25.34 17.42 -3.83
N VAL A 211 25.13 18.41 -2.97
CA VAL A 211 25.39 18.27 -1.51
C VAL A 211 24.50 17.19 -0.91
N LYS A 212 23.19 17.22 -1.18
CA LYS A 212 22.24 16.25 -0.63
C LYS A 212 22.53 14.82 -1.09
N ILE A 213 22.83 14.62 -2.36
CA ILE A 213 23.25 13.32 -2.91
C ILE A 213 24.56 12.85 -2.26
N ALA A 214 25.51 13.76 -2.02
CA ALA A 214 26.76 13.42 -1.33
C ALA A 214 26.52 13.00 0.13
N GLN A 215 25.59 13.65 0.83
CA GLN A 215 25.18 13.29 2.20
C GLN A 215 24.53 11.91 2.25
N GLU A 216 23.65 11.59 1.30
CA GLU A 216 23.02 10.26 1.22
C GLU A 216 24.06 9.16 1.00
N LYS A 217 24.95 9.36 0.02
CA LYS A 217 26.05 8.42 -0.25
C LYS A 217 26.96 8.23 0.97
N LEU A 218 27.22 9.30 1.73
CA LEU A 218 27.98 9.21 2.98
C LEU A 218 27.28 8.28 3.98
N CYS A 219 25.99 8.49 4.25
CA CYS A 219 25.25 7.66 5.19
C CYS A 219 25.22 6.18 4.74
N LEU A 220 24.96 5.93 3.46
CA LEU A 220 24.90 4.58 2.90
C LEU A 220 26.27 3.88 2.89
N SER A 221 27.37 4.61 2.72
CA SER A 221 28.72 4.00 2.75
C SER A 221 29.03 3.23 4.05
N CYS A 222 28.40 3.63 5.17
CA CYS A 222 28.50 2.91 6.43
C CYS A 222 27.29 1.99 6.67
N HIS A 223 26.06 2.50 6.51
CA HIS A 223 24.87 1.73 6.89
C HIS A 223 24.45 0.64 5.88
N LEU A 224 24.88 0.75 4.63
CA LEU A 224 24.61 -0.22 3.56
C LEU A 224 25.87 -1.00 3.16
N ASP A 225 26.95 -0.28 2.88
CA ASP A 225 28.14 -0.86 2.24
C ASP A 225 29.11 -1.50 3.23
N ASP A 226 29.19 -1.02 4.48
CA ASP A 226 30.04 -1.60 5.53
C ASP A 226 29.33 -2.77 6.24
N PRO A 227 29.76 -4.04 6.02
CA PRO A 227 29.13 -5.18 6.67
C PRO A 227 29.28 -5.15 8.20
N GLN A 228 30.34 -4.52 8.73
CA GLN A 228 30.59 -4.45 10.16
C GLN A 228 29.57 -3.55 10.88
N VAL A 229 29.14 -2.48 10.22
CA VAL A 229 28.11 -1.55 10.72
C VAL A 229 26.72 -2.15 10.47
N ARG A 230 26.44 -2.59 9.24
CA ARG A 230 25.13 -3.08 8.81
C ARG A 230 24.56 -4.22 9.68
N ILE A 231 25.41 -5.14 10.14
CA ILE A 231 24.96 -6.28 10.98
C ILE A 231 24.52 -5.82 12.39
N ARG A 232 24.96 -4.64 12.83
CA ARG A 232 24.76 -4.13 14.20
C ARG A 232 23.81 -2.94 14.27
N THR A 233 23.46 -2.33 13.15
CA THR A 233 22.56 -1.18 13.09
C THR A 233 21.17 -1.59 12.61
N SER A 234 20.15 -1.18 13.34
CA SER A 234 18.76 -1.12 12.87
C SER A 234 18.47 0.31 12.40
N PRO A 235 17.74 0.54 11.29
CA PRO A 235 17.01 -0.44 10.47
C PRO A 235 17.90 -1.28 9.54
N SER A 236 17.31 -2.32 8.91
CA SER A 236 18.02 -3.16 7.93
C SER A 236 18.40 -2.37 6.67
N ALA A 237 19.44 -2.84 5.96
CA ALA A 237 19.90 -2.22 4.72
C ALA A 237 18.79 -2.02 3.67
N GLY A 238 17.89 -3.00 3.52
CA GLY A 238 16.77 -2.91 2.58
C GLY A 238 15.78 -1.79 2.94
N PHE A 239 15.59 -1.53 4.24
CA PHE A 239 14.75 -0.44 4.71
C PHE A 239 15.37 0.93 4.42
N LEU A 240 16.70 1.05 4.55
CA LEU A 240 17.42 2.27 4.23
C LEU A 240 17.40 2.58 2.72
N THR A 241 17.60 1.58 1.87
CA THR A 241 17.55 1.75 0.41
C THR A 241 16.15 2.08 -0.11
N ALA A 242 15.10 1.76 0.65
CA ALA A 242 13.73 2.14 0.28
C ALA A 242 13.57 3.67 0.12
N TYR A 243 14.40 4.46 0.78
CA TYR A 243 14.42 5.93 0.63
C TYR A 243 14.62 6.37 -0.82
N GLU A 244 15.49 5.70 -1.58
CA GLU A 244 15.72 6.04 -2.99
C GLU A 244 14.45 5.90 -3.84
N HIS A 245 13.55 5.00 -3.44
CA HIS A 245 12.25 4.77 -4.08
C HIS A 245 11.11 5.60 -3.49
N SER A 246 11.35 6.33 -2.39
CA SER A 246 10.37 7.24 -1.81
C SER A 246 10.15 8.48 -2.69
N VAL A 247 9.08 9.22 -2.44
CA VAL A 247 8.81 10.51 -3.11
C VAL A 247 9.93 11.52 -2.88
N HIS A 248 10.58 11.49 -1.72
CA HIS A 248 11.70 12.36 -1.40
C HIS A 248 12.94 11.98 -2.21
N GLY A 249 13.35 10.71 -2.16
CA GLY A 249 14.53 10.22 -2.89
C GLY A 249 14.37 10.35 -4.42
N SER A 250 13.25 9.88 -4.97
CA SER A 250 12.96 10.01 -6.40
C SER A 250 12.92 11.47 -6.86
N SER A 251 12.31 12.36 -6.07
CA SER A 251 12.29 13.80 -6.41
C SER A 251 13.66 14.46 -6.32
N LEU A 252 14.50 14.04 -5.37
CA LEU A 252 15.87 14.54 -5.27
C LEU A 252 16.68 14.14 -6.51
N MET A 253 16.56 12.89 -6.93
CA MET A 253 17.23 12.36 -8.13
C MET A 253 16.74 13.01 -9.43
N LYS A 254 15.51 13.53 -9.45
CA LYS A 254 14.95 14.35 -10.54
C LYS A 254 15.38 15.83 -10.48
N GLY A 255 16.22 16.21 -9.51
CA GLY A 255 16.78 17.56 -9.40
C GLY A 255 16.02 18.53 -8.52
N ASN A 256 15.10 18.06 -7.66
CA ASN A 256 14.43 18.94 -6.70
C ASN A 256 15.29 19.12 -5.43
N SER A 257 15.92 20.28 -5.29
CA SER A 257 16.76 20.60 -4.13
C SER A 257 15.99 20.83 -2.82
N LYS A 258 14.66 21.00 -2.86
CA LYS A 258 13.84 21.36 -1.69
C LYS A 258 13.35 20.17 -0.87
N VAL A 259 13.48 18.94 -1.38
CA VAL A 259 13.00 17.72 -0.70
C VAL A 259 13.90 17.30 0.46
N ALA A 260 13.35 16.61 1.45
CA ALA A 260 14.10 16.14 2.60
C ALA A 260 15.06 14.99 2.21
N ASN A 261 16.26 14.96 2.78
CA ASN A 261 17.14 13.78 2.79
C ASN A 261 17.40 13.28 4.22
N CYS A 262 18.34 12.34 4.38
CA CYS A 262 18.66 11.73 5.67
C CYS A 262 18.91 12.77 6.78
N VAL A 263 19.67 13.83 6.49
CA VAL A 263 20.04 14.83 7.51
C VAL A 263 18.90 15.78 7.85
N ASN A 264 17.91 15.94 6.96
CA ASN A 264 16.71 16.73 7.29
C ASN A 264 15.85 16.03 8.34
N CYS A 265 15.82 14.68 8.34
CA CYS A 265 15.08 13.91 9.33
C CYS A 265 15.91 13.58 10.57
N HIS A 266 17.16 13.13 10.41
CA HIS A 266 18.02 12.63 11.50
C HIS A 266 19.00 13.66 12.08
N THR A 267 19.08 14.86 11.50
CA THR A 267 20.13 15.88 11.73
C THR A 267 21.52 15.46 11.25
N SER A 268 22.42 16.43 11.05
CA SER A 268 23.78 16.17 10.57
C SER A 268 24.75 15.77 11.69
N HIS A 269 24.64 16.39 12.86
CA HIS A 269 25.61 16.24 13.96
C HIS A 269 25.01 15.72 15.26
N ASN A 270 23.69 15.56 15.38
CA ASN A 270 23.06 14.98 16.59
C ASN A 270 22.15 13.80 16.23
N ILE A 271 22.72 12.80 15.55
CA ILE A 271 21.98 11.63 15.08
C ILE A 271 21.61 10.74 16.28
N GLN A 272 20.31 10.57 16.50
CA GLN A 272 19.73 9.81 17.60
C GLN A 272 18.74 8.75 17.06
N PRO A 273 18.63 7.57 17.68
CA PRO A 273 17.62 6.58 17.33
C PRO A 273 16.22 7.11 17.67
N GLY A 274 15.21 6.65 16.94
CA GLY A 274 13.81 7.04 17.18
C GLY A 274 13.28 6.65 18.56
N SER A 275 13.94 5.73 19.28
CA SER A 275 13.61 5.39 20.67
C SER A 275 13.98 6.48 21.68
N ASN A 276 14.90 7.40 21.35
CA ASN A 276 15.28 8.49 22.22
C ASN A 276 14.27 9.65 22.10
N SER A 277 13.73 10.13 23.22
CA SER A 277 12.75 11.22 23.28
C SER A 277 13.25 12.54 22.69
N THR A 278 14.57 12.79 22.69
CA THR A 278 15.16 14.00 22.09
C THR A 278 15.45 13.85 20.59
N SER A 279 15.21 12.67 20.01
CA SER A 279 15.45 12.44 18.58
C SER A 279 14.39 13.13 17.73
N THR A 280 14.80 13.80 16.65
CA THR A 280 13.88 14.36 15.65
C THR A 280 13.03 13.29 14.98
N VAL A 281 13.50 12.04 14.92
CA VAL A 281 12.74 10.91 14.37
C VAL A 281 11.99 10.09 15.44
N ASN A 282 11.91 10.58 16.68
CA ASN A 282 11.02 9.98 17.67
C ASN A 282 9.56 10.24 17.29
N LYS A 283 8.68 9.26 17.48
CA LYS A 283 7.24 9.34 17.15
C LYS A 283 6.57 10.63 17.62
N MET A 284 6.92 11.11 18.82
CA MET A 284 6.36 12.34 19.40
C MET A 284 6.82 13.62 18.67
N ASN A 285 8.00 13.57 18.04
CA ASN A 285 8.62 14.69 17.36
C ASN A 285 8.37 14.67 15.84
N ILE A 286 7.87 13.56 15.28
CA ILE A 286 7.59 13.41 13.84
C ILE A 286 6.75 14.56 13.27
N PRO A 287 5.64 15.01 13.89
CA PRO A 287 4.87 16.13 13.33
C PRO A 287 5.67 17.44 13.22
N VAL A 288 6.63 17.65 14.13
CA VAL A 288 7.54 18.80 14.09
C VAL A 288 8.58 18.63 12.99
N THR A 289 9.14 17.44 12.85
CA THR A 289 10.15 17.12 11.82
C THR A 289 9.58 17.24 10.42
N CYS A 290 8.43 16.62 10.14
CA CYS A 290 7.73 16.79 8.85
C CYS A 290 7.29 18.24 8.65
N GLY A 291 6.87 18.92 9.72
CA GLY A 291 6.43 20.32 9.71
C GLY A 291 7.52 21.34 9.39
N GLN A 292 8.80 20.97 9.35
CA GLN A 292 9.87 21.86 8.87
C GLN A 292 9.64 22.26 7.41
N CYS A 293 9.13 21.32 6.60
CA CYS A 293 8.80 21.53 5.19
C CYS A 293 7.28 21.58 4.95
N HIS A 294 6.48 20.74 5.65
CA HIS A 294 5.03 20.64 5.50
C HIS A 294 4.26 21.44 6.57
N LYS A 295 4.55 22.74 6.67
CA LYS A 295 4.07 23.60 7.77
C LYS A 295 2.55 23.61 7.92
N GLU A 296 1.82 23.81 6.82
CA GLU A 296 0.36 23.88 6.86
C GLU A 296 -0.28 22.55 7.23
N ILE A 297 0.21 21.45 6.66
CA ILE A 297 -0.27 20.11 6.99
C ILE A 297 0.02 19.77 8.45
N ALA A 298 1.20 20.13 8.96
CA ALA A 298 1.53 19.93 10.37
C ALA A 298 0.65 20.77 11.30
N ARG A 299 0.23 21.97 10.87
CA ARG A 299 -0.73 22.81 11.62
C ARG A 299 -2.11 22.16 11.64
N GLU A 300 -2.59 21.68 10.50
CA GLU A 300 -3.87 20.97 10.39
C GLU A 300 -3.89 19.69 11.23
N TYR A 301 -2.85 18.87 11.15
CA TYR A 301 -2.70 17.65 11.95
C TYR A 301 -2.76 17.91 13.45
N LYS A 302 -2.17 19.02 13.93
CA LYS A 302 -2.22 19.40 15.35
C LYS A 302 -3.63 19.69 15.86
N GLU A 303 -4.56 20.03 14.97
CA GLU A 303 -5.98 20.23 15.30
C GLU A 303 -6.79 18.93 15.28
N SER A 304 -6.26 17.85 14.69
CA SER A 304 -6.92 16.55 14.68
C SER A 304 -6.92 15.88 16.06
N ILE A 305 -7.85 14.95 16.27
CA ILE A 305 -7.92 14.15 17.50
C ILE A 305 -6.64 13.33 17.70
N HIS A 306 -6.02 12.85 16.61
CA HIS A 306 -4.75 12.12 16.66
C HIS A 306 -3.60 13.03 17.09
N GLY A 307 -3.47 14.21 16.48
CA GLY A 307 -2.43 15.17 16.82
C GLY A 307 -2.58 15.72 18.24
N VAL A 308 -3.81 16.07 18.66
CA VAL A 308 -4.12 16.51 20.03
C VAL A 308 -3.77 15.41 21.04
N SER A 309 -4.13 14.15 20.74
CA SER A 309 -3.83 13.00 21.60
C SER A 309 -2.32 12.75 21.71
N LEU A 310 -1.60 12.79 20.58
CA LEU A 310 -0.15 12.63 20.55
C LEU A 310 0.55 13.73 21.35
N MET A 311 0.15 15.01 21.18
CA MET A 311 0.73 16.12 21.95
C MET A 311 0.47 16.03 23.47
N LYS A 312 -0.54 15.28 23.90
CA LYS A 312 -0.80 14.99 25.33
C LYS A 312 0.06 13.85 25.90
N GLY A 313 1.02 13.31 25.13
CA GLY A 313 1.90 12.23 25.59
C GLY A 313 1.40 10.83 25.23
N ASN A 314 0.32 10.70 24.45
CA ASN A 314 -0.24 9.40 24.11
C ASN A 314 0.46 8.79 22.88
N ILE A 315 1.37 7.85 23.10
CA ILE A 315 2.13 7.15 22.06
C ILE A 315 1.28 6.22 21.18
N ASP A 316 0.08 5.84 21.63
CA ASP A 316 -0.84 5.00 20.83
C ASP A 316 -1.54 5.82 19.73
N ALA A 317 -1.50 7.16 19.82
CA ALA A 317 -2.01 8.00 18.74
C ALA A 317 -1.09 7.92 17.51
N PRO A 318 -1.65 7.80 16.29
CA PRO A 318 -0.84 7.74 15.07
C PRO A 318 -0.23 9.11 14.74
N ALA A 319 1.06 9.14 14.41
CA ALA A 319 1.81 10.23 13.82
C ALA A 319 1.85 10.11 12.29
N CYS A 320 2.49 11.06 11.59
CA CYS A 320 2.55 11.08 10.12
C CYS A 320 3.09 9.77 9.52
N ILE A 321 4.09 9.17 10.18
CA ILE A 321 4.74 7.93 9.73
C ILE A 321 3.86 6.69 9.86
N ASP A 322 2.89 6.70 10.78
CA ASP A 322 1.97 5.56 10.96
C ASP A 322 0.98 5.45 9.78
N CYS A 323 0.76 6.55 9.04
CA CYS A 323 -0.08 6.57 7.84
C CYS A 323 0.74 6.50 6.54
N HIS A 324 1.80 7.31 6.42
CA HIS A 324 2.55 7.45 5.17
C HIS A 324 3.72 6.48 5.01
N GLY A 325 4.15 5.83 6.09
CA GLY A 325 5.44 5.14 6.16
C GLY A 325 6.60 6.08 6.49
N GLU A 326 7.82 5.55 6.45
CA GLU A 326 9.03 6.25 6.89
C GLU A 326 10.01 6.46 5.72
N HIS A 327 10.94 5.51 5.53
CA HIS A 327 11.90 5.56 4.43
C HIS A 327 11.25 5.15 3.10
N ASN A 328 10.01 4.70 3.09
CA ASN A 328 9.28 4.24 1.91
C ASN A 328 8.01 5.07 1.67
N ILE A 329 8.03 6.38 1.94
CA ILE A 329 6.88 7.25 1.67
C ILE A 329 6.64 7.31 0.17
N LEU A 330 5.52 6.75 -0.28
CA LEU A 330 5.10 6.72 -1.68
C LEU A 330 4.15 7.87 -2.02
N ASP A 331 3.99 8.13 -3.32
CA ASP A 331 3.03 9.12 -3.82
C ASP A 331 1.60 8.64 -3.52
N VAL A 332 0.70 9.56 -3.18
CA VAL A 332 -0.71 9.23 -2.84
C VAL A 332 -1.47 8.56 -3.99
N ASN A 333 -1.03 8.77 -5.24
CA ASN A 333 -1.61 8.14 -6.42
C ASN A 333 -0.97 6.79 -6.76
N ASN A 334 0.09 6.39 -6.06
CA ASN A 334 0.69 5.08 -6.25
C ASN A 334 -0.24 4.02 -5.62
N PRO A 335 -0.70 3.00 -6.38
CA PRO A 335 -1.56 1.92 -5.86
C PRO A 335 -0.98 1.15 -4.67
N ASP A 336 0.35 1.13 -4.52
CA ASP A 336 1.06 0.46 -3.42
C ASP A 336 1.21 1.35 -2.17
N ALA A 337 0.85 2.64 -2.25
CA ALA A 337 0.92 3.54 -1.11
C ALA A 337 -0.17 3.18 -0.08
N PRO A 338 0.15 3.10 1.23
CA PRO A 338 -0.87 2.87 2.25
C PRO A 338 -1.99 3.92 2.24
N VAL A 339 -1.64 5.15 1.87
CA VAL A 339 -2.55 6.30 1.77
C VAL A 339 -3.24 6.44 0.41
N ALA A 340 -3.09 5.49 -0.50
CA ALA A 340 -3.86 5.47 -1.74
C ALA A 340 -5.35 5.31 -1.45
N SER A 341 -6.23 5.90 -2.27
CA SER A 341 -7.69 5.94 -2.02
C SER A 341 -8.29 4.58 -1.64
N GLN A 342 -7.87 3.52 -2.34
CA GLN A 342 -8.29 2.13 -2.12
C GLN A 342 -7.72 1.49 -0.84
N ASN A 343 -6.57 1.95 -0.37
CA ASN A 343 -5.83 1.35 0.75
C ASN A 343 -6.11 2.01 2.10
N VAL A 344 -6.52 3.29 2.13
CA VAL A 344 -6.70 4.08 3.37
C VAL A 344 -7.52 3.32 4.43
N SER A 345 -8.68 2.80 4.04
CA SER A 345 -9.59 2.15 4.99
C SER A 345 -8.97 0.90 5.63
N GLU A 346 -8.27 0.08 4.85
CA GLU A 346 -7.79 -1.25 5.27
C GLU A 346 -6.35 -1.24 5.81
N GLN A 347 -5.47 -0.42 5.24
CA GLN A 347 -4.05 -0.39 5.59
C GLN A 347 -3.72 0.68 6.63
N VAL A 348 -4.48 1.78 6.68
CA VAL A 348 -4.19 2.92 7.58
C VAL A 348 -5.13 2.92 8.79
N CYS A 349 -6.45 2.88 8.55
CA CYS A 349 -7.42 3.02 9.63
C CYS A 349 -7.69 1.70 10.38
N ALA A 350 -7.87 0.60 9.64
CA ALA A 350 -8.28 -0.67 10.23
C ALA A 350 -7.34 -1.24 11.30
N PRO A 351 -6.00 -1.22 11.18
CA PRO A 351 -5.11 -1.83 12.17
C PRO A 351 -5.31 -1.29 13.59
N CYS A 352 -5.66 -0.02 13.73
CA CYS A 352 -5.92 0.60 15.03
C CYS A 352 -7.41 0.56 15.41
N HIS A 353 -8.32 0.84 14.48
CA HIS A 353 -9.76 0.97 14.79
C HIS A 353 -10.52 -0.36 14.86
N SER A 354 -9.91 -1.48 14.44
CA SER A 354 -10.43 -2.84 14.70
C SER A 354 -9.82 -3.49 15.95
N SER A 355 -8.82 -2.82 16.58
CA SER A 355 -8.13 -3.36 17.74
C SER A 355 -9.00 -3.30 18.99
N VAL A 356 -9.41 -4.46 19.50
CA VAL A 356 -10.17 -4.58 20.76
C VAL A 356 -9.43 -3.91 21.93
N LYS A 357 -8.10 -4.07 22.00
CA LYS A 357 -7.26 -3.46 23.04
C LYS A 357 -7.34 -1.93 23.03
N LEU A 358 -7.24 -1.32 21.84
CA LEU A 358 -7.34 0.14 21.72
C LEU A 358 -8.78 0.60 21.92
N ALA A 359 -9.75 -0.18 21.44
CA ALA A 359 -11.17 0.09 21.59
C ALA A 359 -11.58 0.18 23.08
N GLU A 360 -11.20 -0.81 23.88
CA GLU A 360 -11.42 -0.82 25.34
C GLU A 360 -10.71 0.36 26.03
N LYS A 361 -9.43 0.59 25.69
CA LYS A 361 -8.63 1.66 26.31
C LYS A 361 -9.23 3.06 26.09
N PHE A 362 -9.75 3.32 24.89
CA PHE A 362 -10.28 4.63 24.51
C PHE A 362 -11.81 4.72 24.58
N GLY A 363 -12.49 3.64 25.00
CA GLY A 363 -13.96 3.60 25.06
C GLY A 363 -14.63 3.79 23.70
N ILE A 364 -13.99 3.36 22.62
CA ILE A 364 -14.53 3.42 21.25
C ILE A 364 -15.03 2.04 20.83
N SER A 365 -15.96 2.00 19.87
CA SER A 365 -16.49 0.73 19.37
C SER A 365 -15.49 0.04 18.44
N SER A 366 -15.26 -1.26 18.64
CA SER A 366 -14.37 -2.08 17.81
C SER A 366 -14.99 -2.54 16.48
N ASP A 367 -16.30 -2.37 16.31
CA ASP A 367 -17.07 -2.82 15.15
C ASP A 367 -17.10 -1.80 13.98
N ARG A 368 -16.47 -0.63 14.12
CA ARG A 368 -16.59 0.48 13.15
C ARG A 368 -16.01 0.13 11.78
N ILE A 369 -14.92 -0.63 11.76
CA ILE A 369 -14.31 -1.13 10.53
C ILE A 369 -15.21 -2.17 9.87
N GLU A 370 -15.75 -3.12 10.63
CA GLU A 370 -16.62 -4.17 10.11
C GLU A 370 -17.91 -3.59 9.51
N THR A 371 -18.56 -2.66 10.22
CA THR A 371 -19.78 -1.99 9.75
C THR A 371 -19.53 -1.14 8.50
N PHE A 372 -18.35 -0.49 8.39
CA PHE A 372 -17.96 0.18 7.16
C PHE A 372 -17.72 -0.80 6.01
N GLN A 373 -16.96 -1.88 6.23
CA GLN A 373 -16.65 -2.89 5.21
C GLN A 373 -17.91 -3.59 4.66
N LYS A 374 -18.98 -3.69 5.46
CA LYS A 374 -20.29 -4.21 5.05
C LYS A 374 -21.18 -3.17 4.35
N SER A 375 -20.84 -1.89 4.41
CA SER A 375 -21.56 -0.85 3.68
C SER A 375 -21.28 -0.93 2.17
N TYR A 376 -22.08 -0.24 1.36
CA TYR A 376 -21.84 -0.15 -0.08
C TYR A 376 -20.44 0.42 -0.39
N HIS A 377 -20.03 1.48 0.32
CA HIS A 377 -18.72 2.10 0.15
C HIS A 377 -17.58 1.11 0.45
N GLY A 378 -17.67 0.38 1.56
CA GLY A 378 -16.67 -0.63 1.92
C GLY A 378 -16.64 -1.83 0.97
N LEU A 379 -17.80 -2.30 0.48
CA LEU A 379 -17.88 -3.39 -0.50
C LEU A 379 -17.29 -3.00 -1.85
N ALA A 380 -17.61 -1.80 -2.35
CA ALA A 380 -17.05 -1.29 -3.60
C ALA A 380 -15.55 -1.00 -3.49
N SER A 381 -15.09 -0.49 -2.34
CA SER A 381 -13.67 -0.22 -2.07
C SER A 381 -12.86 -1.52 -2.07
N ARG A 382 -13.35 -2.58 -1.40
CA ARG A 382 -12.76 -3.93 -1.46
C ARG A 382 -12.85 -4.58 -2.84
N GLY A 383 -13.85 -4.18 -3.62
CA GLY A 383 -13.96 -4.50 -5.04
C GLY A 383 -12.84 -3.88 -5.89
N GLY A 384 -12.07 -2.92 -5.36
CA GLY A 384 -11.02 -2.20 -6.09
C GLY A 384 -11.49 -0.90 -6.72
N SER A 385 -12.70 -0.41 -6.39
CA SER A 385 -13.14 0.91 -6.85
C SER A 385 -12.32 2.01 -6.16
N VAL A 386 -11.70 2.88 -6.97
CA VAL A 386 -10.91 4.03 -6.48
C VAL A 386 -11.73 5.31 -6.30
N GLU A 387 -12.91 5.37 -6.93
CA GLU A 387 -13.82 6.52 -6.92
C GLU A 387 -14.75 6.54 -5.70
N VAL A 388 -14.92 5.39 -5.03
CA VAL A 388 -15.84 5.29 -3.91
C VAL A 388 -15.30 5.94 -2.65
N ALA A 389 -16.19 6.50 -1.84
CA ALA A 389 -15.82 7.09 -0.56
C ALA A 389 -15.12 6.09 0.37
N ASN A 390 -14.05 6.54 1.02
CA ASN A 390 -13.31 5.79 2.04
C ASN A 390 -13.45 6.49 3.41
N CYS A 391 -12.76 5.98 4.44
CA CYS A 391 -12.82 6.59 5.77
C CYS A 391 -12.42 8.08 5.76
N ALA A 392 -11.40 8.46 4.99
CA ALA A 392 -10.92 9.84 4.92
C ALA A 392 -11.87 10.77 4.14
N SER A 393 -12.65 10.24 3.19
CA SER A 393 -13.68 11.01 2.48
C SER A 393 -14.74 11.59 3.43
N CYS A 394 -15.03 10.89 4.54
CA CYS A 394 -15.97 11.38 5.55
C CYS A 394 -15.26 12.05 6.71
N HIS A 395 -14.17 11.49 7.23
CA HIS A 395 -13.52 11.96 8.47
C HIS A 395 -12.45 13.04 8.27
N GLY A 396 -12.01 13.27 7.03
CA GLY A 396 -10.84 14.09 6.73
C GLY A 396 -9.54 13.27 6.69
N VAL A 397 -8.46 13.91 6.24
CA VAL A 397 -7.13 13.25 6.06
C VAL A 397 -6.19 13.66 7.20
N HIS A 398 -5.93 14.97 7.34
CA HIS A 398 -5.07 15.52 8.38
C HIS A 398 -5.86 16.29 9.45
N ASN A 399 -7.12 16.65 9.20
CA ASN A 399 -8.03 17.34 10.11
C ASN A 399 -9.07 16.40 10.74
N ILE A 400 -8.72 15.16 11.07
CA ILE A 400 -9.67 14.20 11.65
C ILE A 400 -10.14 14.68 13.02
N LYS A 401 -11.37 15.18 13.10
CA LYS A 401 -11.96 15.78 14.31
C LYS A 401 -13.12 14.94 14.86
N PRO A 402 -13.35 14.93 16.19
CA PRO A 402 -14.44 14.17 16.78
C PRO A 402 -15.81 14.70 16.30
N PRO A 403 -16.86 13.85 16.25
CA PRO A 403 -18.17 14.25 15.73
C PRO A 403 -18.89 15.33 16.56
N GLY A 404 -18.44 15.58 17.79
CA GLY A 404 -18.95 16.68 18.62
C GLY A 404 -18.37 18.05 18.26
N ASP A 405 -17.27 18.11 17.50
CA ASP A 405 -16.64 19.36 17.07
C ASP A 405 -17.45 19.97 15.91
N PRO A 406 -17.91 21.24 16.01
CA PRO A 406 -18.67 21.90 14.94
C PRO A 406 -17.92 22.03 13.60
N THR A 407 -16.59 21.96 13.62
CA THR A 407 -15.74 22.03 12.42
C THR A 407 -15.43 20.66 11.83
N SER A 408 -15.88 19.57 12.47
CA SER A 408 -15.72 18.21 11.94
C SER A 408 -16.68 17.98 10.77
N THR A 409 -16.19 17.39 9.68
CA THR A 409 -17.01 16.96 8.53
C THR A 409 -18.07 15.92 8.94
N VAL A 410 -17.77 15.08 9.94
CA VAL A 410 -18.73 14.11 10.49
C VAL A 410 -19.61 14.68 11.62
N ASN A 411 -19.59 15.99 11.84
CA ASN A 411 -20.56 16.63 12.74
C ASN A 411 -21.96 16.50 12.14
N LYS A 412 -22.97 16.25 12.98
CA LYS A 412 -24.38 16.11 12.55
C LYS A 412 -24.86 17.24 11.65
N LYS A 413 -24.41 18.47 11.88
CA LYS A 413 -24.78 19.65 11.07
C LYS A 413 -24.09 19.71 9.70
N ASN A 414 -22.93 19.07 9.56
CA ASN A 414 -22.09 19.11 8.36
C ASN A 414 -22.24 17.85 7.50
N LEU A 415 -22.96 16.83 7.98
CA LEU A 415 -23.13 15.55 7.28
C LEU A 415 -23.83 15.71 5.93
N ALA A 416 -24.83 16.59 5.82
CA ALA A 416 -25.52 16.84 4.55
C ALA A 416 -24.56 17.37 3.49
N GLU A 417 -23.69 18.32 3.85
CA GLU A 417 -22.64 18.87 2.96
C GLU A 417 -21.56 17.83 2.64
N THR A 418 -21.13 17.05 3.64
CA THR A 418 -20.12 16.00 3.48
C THR A 418 -20.61 14.93 2.51
N CYS A 419 -21.84 14.42 2.69
CA CYS A 419 -22.45 13.51 1.72
C CYS A 419 -22.71 14.20 0.37
N GLY A 420 -23.06 15.49 0.39
CA GLY A 420 -23.34 16.33 -0.77
C GLY A 420 -22.16 16.48 -1.74
N THR A 421 -20.93 16.29 -1.24
CA THR A 421 -19.72 16.31 -2.07
C THR A 421 -19.77 15.23 -3.17
N CYS A 422 -20.37 14.08 -2.89
CA CYS A 422 -20.52 12.98 -3.84
C CYS A 422 -21.99 12.74 -4.27
N HIS A 423 -22.97 13.12 -3.43
CA HIS A 423 -24.39 12.93 -3.68
C HIS A 423 -25.13 14.28 -3.75
N PRO A 424 -25.26 14.91 -4.94
CA PRO A 424 -25.88 16.23 -5.11
C PRO A 424 -27.30 16.45 -4.55
N GLY A 425 -28.01 15.39 -4.13
CA GLY A 425 -29.32 15.45 -3.46
C GLY A 425 -29.29 15.26 -1.93
N ALA A 426 -28.12 15.10 -1.33
CA ALA A 426 -27.99 14.86 0.12
C ALA A 426 -28.45 16.10 0.92
N ASN A 427 -29.47 15.91 1.75
CA ASN A 427 -30.04 16.94 2.61
C ASN A 427 -30.03 16.48 4.08
N GLU A 428 -30.51 17.35 4.97
CA GLU A 428 -30.56 17.05 6.40
C GLU A 428 -31.39 15.80 6.71
N ASN A 429 -32.48 15.55 5.98
CA ASN A 429 -33.34 14.37 6.16
C ASN A 429 -32.61 13.06 5.85
N PHE A 430 -31.76 13.07 4.81
CA PHE A 430 -30.91 11.93 4.50
C PHE A 430 -29.91 11.65 5.63
N ALA A 431 -29.30 12.71 6.17
CA ALA A 431 -28.24 12.65 7.17
C ALA A 431 -28.69 12.30 8.61
N VAL A 432 -30.00 12.12 8.87
CA VAL A 432 -30.53 11.86 10.24
C VAL A 432 -30.15 10.47 10.82
N GLY A 433 -29.63 9.54 10.01
CA GLY A 433 -29.31 8.16 10.45
C GLY A 433 -27.87 7.94 10.97
N LYS A 434 -27.64 6.84 11.68
CA LYS A 434 -26.28 6.34 11.96
C LYS A 434 -25.60 5.93 10.65
N ILE A 435 -24.36 6.36 10.41
CA ILE A 435 -23.61 5.98 9.20
C ILE A 435 -23.07 4.55 9.32
N HIS A 436 -22.34 4.28 10.41
CA HIS A 436 -21.87 2.96 10.78
C HIS A 436 -23.00 2.20 11.48
N VAL A 437 -23.62 1.25 10.77
CA VAL A 437 -24.76 0.47 11.26
C VAL A 437 -24.32 -0.97 11.50
N SER A 438 -24.48 -1.44 12.75
CA SER A 438 -24.44 -2.87 13.06
C SER A 438 -25.82 -3.48 12.81
N MET A 439 -25.86 -4.75 12.42
CA MET A 439 -27.12 -5.51 12.29
C MET A 439 -27.62 -6.00 13.66
N GLU A 440 -27.20 -5.38 14.77
CA GLU A 440 -27.68 -5.76 16.10
C GLU A 440 -29.04 -5.13 16.38
N LYS A 441 -29.93 -5.90 17.02
CA LYS A 441 -31.27 -5.45 17.42
C LYS A 441 -31.24 -4.16 18.25
N LYS A 442 -30.19 -3.95 19.04
CA LYS A 442 -30.00 -2.78 19.90
C LYS A 442 -29.71 -1.50 19.10
N ASP A 443 -29.05 -1.64 17.96
CA ASP A 443 -28.57 -0.49 17.18
C ASP A 443 -29.56 -0.02 16.12
N GLU A 444 -30.18 -0.95 15.39
CA GLU A 444 -31.18 -0.68 14.35
C GLU A 444 -32.25 -1.80 14.31
N PRO A 445 -33.31 -1.74 15.15
CA PRO A 445 -34.26 -2.83 15.32
C PRO A 445 -35.05 -3.15 14.04
N ILE A 446 -35.31 -2.15 13.19
CA ILE A 446 -36.09 -2.32 11.96
C ILE A 446 -35.33 -3.22 10.97
N LEU A 447 -34.05 -2.91 10.70
CA LEU A 447 -33.22 -3.68 9.78
C LEU A 447 -33.00 -5.11 10.30
N TYR A 448 -32.78 -5.27 11.61
CA TYR A 448 -32.66 -6.58 12.24
C TYR A 448 -33.90 -7.46 12.00
N TRP A 449 -35.10 -6.92 12.23
CA TRP A 449 -36.33 -7.69 12.05
C TRP A 449 -36.63 -8.01 10.59
N ILE A 450 -36.33 -7.10 9.66
CA ILE A 450 -36.46 -7.35 8.22
C ILE A 450 -35.51 -8.50 7.81
N ALA A 451 -34.23 -8.41 8.18
CA ALA A 451 -33.26 -9.45 7.86
C ALA A 451 -33.64 -10.80 8.48
N THR A 452 -34.05 -10.81 9.76
CA THR A 452 -34.48 -12.02 10.47
C THR A 452 -35.71 -12.65 9.81
N PHE A 453 -36.69 -11.82 9.42
CA PHE A 453 -37.87 -12.28 8.71
C PHE A 453 -37.50 -12.95 7.38
N TYR A 454 -36.65 -12.33 6.57
CA TYR A 454 -36.18 -12.91 5.31
C TYR A 454 -35.40 -14.21 5.51
N ILE A 455 -34.54 -14.29 6.52
CA ILE A 455 -33.80 -15.52 6.82
C ILE A 455 -34.77 -16.64 7.17
N MET A 456 -35.76 -16.38 8.04
CA MET A 456 -36.79 -17.37 8.35
C MET A 456 -37.59 -17.76 7.12
N LEU A 457 -37.98 -16.78 6.29
CA LEU A 457 -38.71 -17.01 5.04
C LEU A 457 -37.93 -17.91 4.09
N ILE A 458 -36.64 -17.63 3.86
CA ILE A 458 -35.75 -18.43 3.00
C ILE A 458 -35.62 -19.85 3.56
N VAL A 459 -35.36 -20.01 4.86
CA VAL A 459 -35.20 -21.33 5.48
C VAL A 459 -36.49 -22.15 5.35
N VAL A 460 -37.65 -21.55 5.61
CA VAL A 460 -38.95 -22.25 5.54
C VAL A 460 -39.31 -22.58 4.10
N ILE A 461 -39.25 -21.61 3.18
CA ILE A 461 -39.65 -21.81 1.78
C ILE A 461 -38.67 -22.75 1.08
N ILE A 462 -37.38 -22.42 1.06
CA ILE A 462 -36.38 -23.23 0.35
C ILE A 462 -36.20 -24.59 1.00
N GLY A 463 -36.24 -24.67 2.34
CA GLY A 463 -36.22 -25.95 3.06
C GLY A 463 -37.44 -26.82 2.73
N GLY A 464 -38.62 -26.22 2.67
CA GLY A 464 -39.86 -26.89 2.25
C GLY A 464 -39.80 -27.37 0.80
N MET A 465 -39.32 -26.52 -0.12
CA MET A 465 -39.10 -26.86 -1.53
C MET A 465 -38.13 -28.03 -1.69
N PHE A 466 -37.01 -28.01 -0.96
CA PHE A 466 -36.02 -29.09 -0.99
C PHE A 466 -36.60 -30.40 -0.46
N LEU A 467 -37.33 -30.37 0.66
CA LEU A 467 -37.98 -31.55 1.22
C LEU A 467 -39.03 -32.12 0.26
N HIS A 468 -39.84 -31.26 -0.33
CA HIS A 468 -40.82 -31.64 -1.35
C HIS A 468 -40.14 -32.36 -2.52
N ASN A 469 -39.07 -31.77 -3.08
CA ASN A 469 -38.36 -32.30 -4.23
C ASN A 469 -37.60 -33.59 -3.90
N LEU A 470 -37.08 -33.73 -2.67
CA LEU A 470 -36.47 -34.98 -2.22
C LEU A 470 -37.48 -36.13 -2.16
N VAL A 471 -38.67 -35.87 -1.61
CA VAL A 471 -39.74 -36.87 -1.50
C VAL A 471 -40.27 -37.26 -2.89
N ASP A 472 -40.47 -36.27 -3.76
CA ASP A 472 -40.83 -36.48 -5.16
C ASP A 472 -39.78 -37.32 -5.91
N PHE A 473 -38.50 -36.94 -5.79
CA PHE A 473 -37.39 -37.63 -6.43
C PHE A 473 -37.30 -39.09 -6.01
N ILE A 474 -37.35 -39.38 -4.70
CA ILE A 474 -37.29 -40.75 -4.17
C ILE A 474 -38.43 -41.60 -4.75
N ARG A 475 -39.66 -41.04 -4.79
CA ARG A 475 -40.82 -41.77 -5.31
C ARG A 475 -40.67 -42.04 -6.80
N LYS A 476 -40.40 -41.00 -7.60
CA LYS A 476 -40.30 -41.12 -9.06
C LYS A 476 -39.13 -42.01 -9.48
N ALA A 477 -37.97 -41.88 -8.82
CA ALA A 477 -36.81 -42.74 -9.07
C ALA A 477 -37.12 -44.22 -8.76
N LYS A 478 -37.87 -44.50 -7.69
CA LYS A 478 -38.33 -45.87 -7.38
C LYS A 478 -39.27 -46.40 -8.47
N ILE A 479 -40.24 -45.61 -8.92
CA ILE A 479 -41.17 -46.00 -9.99
C ILE A 479 -40.40 -46.25 -11.30
N LYS A 480 -39.50 -45.35 -11.68
CA LYS A 480 -38.67 -45.48 -12.89
C LYS A 480 -37.79 -46.73 -12.85
N LYS A 481 -37.18 -47.04 -11.69
CA LYS A 481 -36.43 -48.30 -11.49
C LYS A 481 -37.33 -49.52 -11.63
N LEU A 482 -38.55 -49.49 -11.10
CA LEU A 482 -39.50 -50.60 -11.25
C LEU A 482 -39.97 -50.79 -12.70
N LYS A 483 -40.17 -49.70 -13.46
CA LYS A 483 -40.41 -49.74 -14.91
C LYS A 483 -39.22 -50.38 -15.65
N GLN A 484 -37.98 -49.96 -15.34
CA GLN A 484 -36.76 -50.52 -15.95
C GLN A 484 -36.55 -52.01 -15.64
N LEU A 485 -36.95 -52.46 -14.45
CA LEU A 485 -36.91 -53.88 -14.07
C LEU A 485 -38.06 -54.71 -14.68
N GLY A 486 -38.97 -54.10 -15.46
CA GLY A 486 -40.12 -54.77 -16.07
C GLY A 486 -41.23 -55.15 -15.08
N LEU A 487 -41.18 -54.64 -13.84
CA LEU A 487 -42.17 -54.93 -12.80
C LEU A 487 -43.43 -54.05 -12.92
N ILE A 488 -43.33 -52.93 -13.66
CA ILE A 488 -44.45 -52.06 -14.02
C ILE A 488 -44.50 -51.99 -15.53
N ARG A 489 -45.64 -52.35 -16.12
CA ARG A 489 -45.86 -52.31 -17.56
C ARG A 489 -46.00 -50.85 -18.01
N THR A 490 -45.21 -50.46 -19.02
CA THR A 490 -45.35 -49.17 -19.70
C THR A 490 -46.39 -49.30 -20.81
N GLU A 491 -47.40 -48.44 -20.80
CA GLU A 491 -48.37 -48.36 -21.90
C GLU A 491 -47.67 -47.82 -23.17
N PRO A 492 -48.01 -48.31 -24.36
CA PRO A 492 -47.51 -47.73 -25.60
C PRO A 492 -48.08 -46.32 -25.81
N HIS A 493 -47.20 -45.36 -26.10
CA HIS A 493 -47.54 -43.96 -26.37
C HIS A 493 -47.37 -43.66 -27.86
N GLY A 494 -48.14 -42.69 -28.39
CA GLY A 494 -47.95 -42.20 -29.76
C GLY A 494 -46.71 -41.31 -29.92
N HIS A 495 -46.38 -40.99 -31.16
CA HIS A 495 -45.24 -40.09 -31.51
C HIS A 495 -45.67 -38.63 -31.74
N SER A 496 -46.85 -38.26 -31.24
CA SER A 496 -47.40 -36.92 -31.39
C SER A 496 -46.60 -35.90 -30.57
N LEU A 497 -46.39 -34.70 -31.13
CA LEU A 497 -45.78 -33.58 -30.42
C LEU A 497 -46.84 -32.52 -30.15
N TYR A 498 -46.91 -32.04 -28.90
CA TYR A 498 -47.84 -31.02 -28.46
C TYR A 498 -47.12 -29.69 -28.24
N LEU A 499 -47.67 -28.59 -28.77
CA LEU A 499 -47.09 -27.27 -28.61
C LEU A 499 -47.34 -26.75 -27.18
N ARG A 500 -46.26 -26.55 -26.42
CA ARG A 500 -46.29 -26.05 -25.04
C ARG A 500 -45.96 -24.56 -24.96
N MET A 501 -44.93 -24.13 -25.69
CA MET A 501 -44.46 -22.74 -25.73
C MET A 501 -44.24 -22.29 -27.17
N ASN A 502 -44.85 -21.17 -27.55
CA ASN A 502 -44.63 -20.57 -28.87
C ASN A 502 -43.27 -19.84 -28.96
N LEU A 503 -42.87 -19.46 -30.17
CA LEU A 503 -41.60 -18.77 -30.39
C LEU A 503 -41.47 -17.49 -29.55
N ASN A 504 -42.54 -16.72 -29.40
CA ASN A 504 -42.54 -15.48 -28.63
C ASN A 504 -42.30 -15.73 -27.13
N GLU A 505 -42.96 -16.74 -26.55
CA GLU A 505 -42.78 -17.15 -25.15
C GLU A 505 -41.37 -17.68 -24.90
N ARG A 506 -40.80 -18.45 -25.84
CA ARG A 506 -39.42 -18.94 -25.73
C ARG A 506 -38.40 -17.81 -25.79
N ILE A 507 -38.60 -16.81 -26.65
CA ILE A 507 -37.72 -15.63 -26.72
C ILE A 507 -37.81 -14.84 -25.41
N GLN A 508 -39.02 -14.61 -24.89
CA GLN A 508 -39.22 -13.95 -23.60
C GLN A 508 -38.50 -14.71 -22.47
N HIS A 509 -38.69 -16.02 -22.40
CA HIS A 509 -38.05 -16.88 -21.42
C HIS A 509 -36.52 -16.84 -21.55
N GLY A 510 -35.97 -16.97 -22.76
CA GLY A 510 -34.53 -16.95 -22.99
C GLY A 510 -33.86 -15.63 -22.58
N LEU A 511 -34.50 -14.49 -22.91
CA LEU A 511 -34.01 -13.17 -22.50
C LEU A 511 -34.11 -12.97 -20.98
N MET A 512 -35.20 -13.42 -20.37
CA MET A 512 -35.39 -13.38 -18.91
C MET A 512 -34.35 -14.25 -18.19
N ALA A 513 -34.11 -15.47 -18.66
CA ALA A 513 -33.13 -16.39 -18.08
C ALA A 513 -31.70 -15.81 -18.19
N LEU A 514 -31.32 -15.31 -19.36
CA LEU A 514 -30.00 -14.70 -19.57
C LEU A 514 -29.80 -13.46 -18.67
N SER A 515 -30.80 -12.56 -18.64
CA SER A 515 -30.73 -11.36 -17.79
C SER A 515 -30.68 -11.72 -16.31
N PHE A 516 -31.46 -12.70 -15.85
CA PHE A 516 -31.42 -13.19 -14.46
C PHE A 516 -30.04 -13.72 -14.07
N ILE A 517 -29.44 -14.57 -14.91
CA ILE A 517 -28.09 -15.14 -14.64
C ILE A 517 -27.06 -14.02 -14.52
N ILE A 518 -27.07 -13.05 -15.44
CA ILE A 518 -26.16 -11.90 -15.38
C ILE A 518 -26.39 -11.08 -14.11
N LEU A 519 -27.65 -10.81 -13.74
CA LEU A 519 -28.00 -10.06 -12.53
C LEU A 519 -27.53 -10.75 -11.25
N VAL A 520 -27.69 -12.07 -11.15
CA VAL A 520 -27.24 -12.86 -10.00
C VAL A 520 -25.72 -12.84 -9.89
N ILE A 521 -25.01 -13.16 -10.99
CA ILE A 521 -23.53 -13.20 -11.00
C ILE A 521 -22.99 -11.84 -10.62
N THR A 522 -23.41 -10.79 -11.34
CA THR A 522 -22.96 -9.43 -11.06
C THR A 522 -23.39 -9.01 -9.66
N GLY A 523 -24.61 -9.28 -9.21
CA GLY A 523 -25.10 -9.01 -7.85
C GLY A 523 -24.16 -9.55 -6.76
N PHE A 524 -23.89 -10.87 -6.81
CA PHE A 524 -23.03 -11.54 -5.83
C PHE A 524 -21.55 -11.15 -5.94
N MET A 525 -21.05 -10.77 -7.12
CA MET A 525 -19.68 -10.24 -7.24
C MET A 525 -19.44 -9.02 -6.33
N LEU A 526 -20.42 -8.12 -6.16
CA LEU A 526 -20.27 -6.95 -5.27
C LEU A 526 -20.32 -7.33 -3.80
N HIS A 527 -21.19 -8.27 -3.43
CA HIS A 527 -21.35 -8.63 -2.02
C HIS A 527 -20.20 -9.53 -1.52
N PHE A 528 -19.60 -10.31 -2.42
CA PHE A 528 -18.54 -11.27 -2.10
C PHE A 528 -17.26 -11.03 -2.92
N PRO A 529 -16.66 -9.82 -2.86
CA PRO A 529 -15.53 -9.43 -3.71
C PRO A 529 -14.29 -10.32 -3.51
N ASP A 530 -14.15 -10.86 -2.30
CA ASP A 530 -13.00 -11.66 -1.89
C ASP A 530 -13.18 -13.17 -2.15
N THR A 531 -14.26 -13.61 -2.79
CA THR A 531 -14.42 -15.04 -3.12
C THR A 531 -13.55 -15.45 -4.30
N TRP A 532 -13.13 -16.72 -4.32
CA TRP A 532 -12.12 -17.21 -5.26
C TRP A 532 -12.49 -16.92 -6.72
N TRP A 533 -13.74 -17.13 -7.13
CA TRP A 533 -14.16 -16.92 -8.52
C TRP A 533 -14.25 -15.42 -8.89
N VAL A 534 -14.58 -14.54 -7.93
CA VAL A 534 -14.61 -13.09 -8.16
C VAL A 534 -13.20 -12.53 -8.28
N ARG A 535 -12.26 -12.98 -7.44
CA ARG A 535 -10.85 -12.56 -7.53
C ARG A 535 -10.27 -12.87 -8.90
N HIS A 536 -10.51 -14.07 -9.44
CA HIS A 536 -10.04 -14.42 -10.78
C HIS A 536 -10.60 -13.49 -11.87
N ILE A 537 -11.84 -13.02 -11.74
CA ILE A 537 -12.43 -12.06 -12.69
C ILE A 537 -11.83 -10.67 -12.50
N ARG A 538 -11.63 -10.24 -11.25
CA ARG A 538 -11.06 -8.94 -10.90
C ARG A 538 -9.60 -8.82 -11.34
N ASP A 539 -8.82 -9.87 -11.16
CA ASP A 539 -7.39 -9.84 -11.45
C ASP A 539 -7.10 -9.85 -12.98
N ILE A 540 -8.12 -10.05 -13.82
CA ILE A 540 -8.02 -9.93 -15.29
C ILE A 540 -7.98 -8.47 -15.74
N SER A 541 -8.68 -7.56 -15.04
CA SER A 541 -8.78 -6.16 -15.44
C SER A 541 -9.04 -5.26 -14.24
N THR A 542 -8.33 -4.13 -14.18
CA THR A 542 -8.53 -3.08 -13.18
C THR A 542 -9.97 -2.54 -13.18
N ASP A 543 -10.65 -2.60 -14.33
CA ASP A 543 -11.97 -1.99 -14.55
C ASP A 543 -13.11 -3.02 -14.39
N ALA A 544 -12.80 -4.22 -13.88
CA ALA A 544 -13.76 -5.31 -13.75
C ALA A 544 -15.04 -4.91 -12.97
N PHE A 545 -14.91 -4.07 -11.94
CA PHE A 545 -16.05 -3.59 -11.16
C PHE A 545 -16.90 -2.54 -11.87
N GLU A 546 -16.30 -1.73 -12.75
CA GLU A 546 -17.02 -0.81 -13.62
C GLU A 546 -17.87 -1.59 -14.65
N TYR A 547 -17.26 -2.56 -15.32
CA TYR A 547 -17.96 -3.44 -16.24
C TYR A 547 -19.07 -4.23 -15.53
N ARG A 548 -18.81 -4.72 -14.33
CA ARG A 548 -19.82 -5.40 -13.50
C ARG A 548 -21.01 -4.48 -13.21
N SER A 549 -20.78 -3.22 -12.84
CA SER A 549 -21.83 -2.24 -12.57
C SER A 549 -22.67 -1.96 -13.82
N LEU A 550 -22.00 -1.77 -14.96
CA LEU A 550 -22.64 -1.55 -16.26
C LEU A 550 -23.49 -2.75 -16.70
N LEU A 551 -22.92 -3.95 -16.66
CA LEU A 551 -23.62 -5.18 -17.04
C LEU A 551 -24.83 -5.46 -16.15
N HIS A 552 -24.74 -5.19 -14.85
CA HIS A 552 -25.87 -5.32 -13.93
C HIS A 552 -27.04 -4.40 -14.35
N ARG A 553 -26.75 -3.13 -14.68
CA ARG A 553 -27.77 -2.16 -15.12
C ARG A 553 -28.36 -2.51 -16.47
N ILE A 554 -27.55 -2.93 -17.44
CA ILE A 554 -28.03 -3.38 -18.76
C ILE A 554 -28.96 -4.59 -18.59
N ALA A 555 -28.55 -5.58 -17.82
CA ALA A 555 -29.37 -6.77 -17.55
C ALA A 555 -30.67 -6.41 -16.81
N ALA A 556 -30.63 -5.44 -15.89
CA ALA A 556 -31.82 -4.95 -15.19
C ALA A 556 -32.81 -4.26 -16.17
N VAL A 557 -32.32 -3.42 -17.08
CA VAL A 557 -33.17 -2.79 -18.11
C VAL A 557 -33.80 -3.84 -19.02
N ILE A 558 -33.04 -4.86 -19.43
CA ILE A 558 -33.57 -5.96 -20.23
C ILE A 558 -34.65 -6.72 -19.44
N MET A 559 -34.41 -7.04 -18.17
CA MET A 559 -35.36 -7.73 -17.29
C MET A 559 -36.66 -6.92 -17.10
N ILE A 560 -36.56 -5.61 -16.85
CA ILE A 560 -37.73 -4.74 -16.72
C ILE A 560 -38.46 -4.63 -18.06
N GLY A 561 -37.73 -4.42 -19.15
CA GLY A 561 -38.28 -4.30 -20.50
C GLY A 561 -39.04 -5.56 -20.93
N ILE A 562 -38.46 -6.75 -20.71
CA ILE A 562 -39.12 -8.01 -21.05
C ILE A 562 -40.34 -8.28 -20.15
N SER A 563 -40.29 -7.86 -18.89
CA SER A 563 -41.44 -7.97 -17.97
C SER A 563 -42.59 -7.06 -18.39
N LEU A 564 -42.30 -5.82 -18.79
CA LEU A 564 -43.30 -4.90 -19.34
C LEU A 564 -43.88 -5.42 -20.66
N TYR A 565 -43.03 -5.96 -21.54
CA TYR A 565 -43.47 -6.61 -22.76
C TYR A 565 -44.38 -7.82 -22.47
N HIS A 566 -44.03 -8.64 -21.47
CA HIS A 566 -44.86 -9.76 -21.05
C HIS A 566 -46.25 -9.31 -20.58
N ILE A 567 -46.33 -8.23 -19.79
CA ILE A 567 -47.60 -7.62 -19.36
C ILE A 567 -48.44 -7.16 -20.57
N ILE A 568 -47.80 -6.52 -21.55
CA ILE A 568 -48.47 -6.11 -22.80
C ILE A 568 -48.94 -7.35 -23.58
N TYR A 569 -48.12 -8.39 -23.68
CA TYR A 569 -48.47 -9.63 -24.39
C TYR A 569 -49.69 -10.32 -23.77
N ILE A 570 -49.72 -10.49 -22.44
CA ILE A 570 -50.84 -11.16 -21.75
C ILE A 570 -52.12 -10.33 -21.74
N SER A 571 -52.03 -9.00 -21.85
CA SER A 571 -53.21 -8.12 -21.88
C SER A 571 -53.74 -7.86 -23.29
N ALA A 572 -52.87 -7.78 -24.30
CA ALA A 572 -53.24 -7.41 -25.67
C ALA A 572 -53.62 -8.62 -26.54
N THR A 573 -53.06 -9.82 -26.28
CA THR A 573 -53.31 -11.00 -27.13
C THR A 573 -54.35 -11.94 -26.53
N THR A 574 -55.15 -12.59 -27.38
CA THR A 574 -56.14 -13.59 -26.93
C THR A 574 -55.47 -14.79 -26.26
N LYS A 575 -54.40 -15.31 -26.87
CA LYS A 575 -53.58 -16.40 -26.30
C LYS A 575 -52.95 -16.00 -24.96
N GLY A 576 -52.41 -14.78 -24.85
CA GLY A 576 -51.84 -14.28 -23.60
C GLY A 576 -52.86 -14.11 -22.48
N ARG A 577 -54.09 -13.64 -22.79
CA ARG A 577 -55.18 -13.59 -21.79
C ARG A 577 -55.58 -14.98 -21.32
N GLN A 578 -55.57 -15.97 -22.22
CA GLN A 578 -55.83 -17.36 -21.85
C GLN A 578 -54.70 -17.91 -20.97
N LEU A 579 -53.44 -17.66 -21.32
CA LEU A 579 -52.27 -18.02 -20.52
C LEU A 579 -52.39 -17.48 -19.08
N LEU A 580 -52.74 -16.19 -18.93
CA LEU A 580 -52.95 -15.59 -17.61
C LEU A 580 -54.07 -16.29 -16.84
N LYS A 581 -55.21 -16.57 -17.48
CA LYS A 581 -56.34 -17.29 -16.85
C LYS A 581 -55.93 -18.69 -16.39
N ASP A 582 -55.14 -19.40 -17.19
CA ASP A 582 -54.69 -20.76 -16.87
C ASP A 582 -53.66 -20.77 -15.73
N LEU A 583 -52.91 -19.67 -15.55
CA LEU A 583 -51.92 -19.49 -14.49
C LEU A 583 -52.48 -18.89 -13.19
N LEU A 584 -53.77 -18.52 -13.14
CA LEU A 584 -54.39 -18.03 -11.91
C LEU A 584 -54.51 -19.17 -10.88
N PRO A 585 -54.11 -18.95 -9.61
CA PRO A 585 -54.28 -19.94 -8.56
C PRO A 585 -55.77 -20.22 -8.32
N ARG A 586 -56.14 -21.49 -8.24
CA ARG A 586 -57.48 -21.99 -7.92
C ARG A 586 -57.43 -22.81 -6.64
N TYR A 587 -58.55 -22.92 -5.93
CA TYR A 587 -58.63 -23.78 -4.75
C TYR A 587 -58.27 -25.24 -5.05
N GLU A 588 -58.50 -25.70 -6.29
CA GLU A 588 -58.09 -27.02 -6.79
C GLU A 588 -56.58 -27.27 -6.67
N ASP A 589 -55.74 -26.23 -6.80
CA ASP A 589 -54.28 -26.38 -6.76
C ASP A 589 -53.80 -26.84 -5.38
N ILE A 590 -54.51 -26.46 -4.30
CA ILE A 590 -54.22 -26.93 -2.93
C ILE A 590 -54.56 -28.41 -2.79
N TYR A 591 -55.69 -28.85 -3.38
CA TYR A 591 -56.07 -30.26 -3.38
C TYR A 591 -55.08 -31.10 -4.19
N ASP A 592 -54.66 -30.62 -5.36
CA ASP A 592 -53.67 -31.27 -6.21
C ASP A 592 -52.32 -31.37 -5.49
N ALA A 593 -51.88 -30.33 -4.77
CA ALA A 593 -50.66 -30.37 -3.96
C ALA A 593 -50.72 -31.43 -2.85
N ILE A 594 -51.83 -31.50 -2.11
CA ILE A 594 -52.04 -32.51 -1.06
C ILE A 594 -52.10 -33.92 -1.68
N ALA A 595 -52.74 -34.07 -2.83
CA ALA A 595 -52.84 -35.35 -3.52
C ALA A 595 -51.47 -35.84 -4.03
N VAL A 596 -50.65 -34.93 -4.60
CA VAL A 596 -49.26 -35.22 -4.99
C VAL A 596 -48.43 -35.62 -3.77
N ALA A 597 -48.53 -34.89 -2.66
CA ALA A 597 -47.83 -35.23 -1.42
C ALA A 597 -48.22 -36.63 -0.90
N LYS A 598 -49.52 -36.97 -0.87
CA LYS A 598 -50.00 -38.30 -0.49
C LYS A 598 -49.49 -39.39 -1.43
N PHE A 599 -49.46 -39.14 -2.73
CA PHE A 599 -48.93 -40.06 -3.72
C PHE A 599 -47.42 -40.28 -3.53
N ASN A 600 -46.66 -39.21 -3.33
CA ASN A 600 -45.21 -39.27 -3.14
C ASN A 600 -44.81 -39.95 -1.83
N LEU A 601 -45.58 -39.77 -0.76
CA LEU A 601 -45.42 -40.50 0.50
C LEU A 601 -45.93 -41.96 0.43
N GLY A 602 -46.53 -42.39 -0.69
CA GLY A 602 -47.06 -43.74 -0.87
C GLY A 602 -48.39 -44.01 -0.15
N LEU A 603 -49.06 -42.98 0.36
CA LEU A 603 -50.38 -43.04 0.98
C LEU A 603 -51.51 -43.15 -0.06
N SER A 604 -51.26 -42.71 -1.31
CA SER A 604 -52.14 -42.94 -2.46
C SER A 604 -51.44 -43.83 -3.50
N LYS A 605 -52.22 -44.71 -4.15
CA LYS A 605 -51.75 -45.55 -5.26
C LYS A 605 -51.92 -44.87 -6.63
N GLU A 606 -52.81 -43.90 -6.73
CA GLU A 606 -53.13 -43.20 -7.98
C GLU A 606 -52.39 -41.87 -8.06
N LYS A 607 -51.73 -41.62 -9.22
CA LYS A 607 -51.10 -40.32 -9.53
C LYS A 607 -52.23 -39.31 -9.79
N PRO A 608 -52.22 -38.14 -9.15
CA PRO A 608 -53.25 -37.13 -9.37
C PRO A 608 -53.20 -36.61 -10.80
N LYS A 609 -54.37 -36.31 -11.37
CA LYS A 609 -54.49 -35.79 -12.72
C LYS A 609 -54.35 -34.27 -12.71
N LEU A 610 -53.21 -33.75 -13.18
CA LEU A 610 -52.92 -32.32 -13.24
C LEU A 610 -53.47 -31.68 -14.52
N ASP A 611 -53.81 -30.39 -14.43
CA ASP A 611 -54.29 -29.56 -15.56
C ASP A 611 -53.13 -28.99 -16.39
N ARG A 612 -53.45 -28.13 -17.36
CA ARG A 612 -52.49 -27.46 -18.25
C ARG A 612 -51.31 -26.84 -17.52
N PHE A 613 -51.52 -26.23 -16.35
CA PHE A 613 -50.44 -25.82 -15.45
C PHE A 613 -50.68 -26.41 -14.08
N SER A 614 -49.66 -27.05 -13.53
CA SER A 614 -49.62 -27.60 -12.18
C SER A 614 -49.52 -26.49 -11.13
N TYR A 615 -49.82 -26.83 -9.86
CA TYR A 615 -49.61 -25.91 -8.74
C TYR A 615 -48.14 -25.48 -8.60
N ILE A 616 -47.20 -26.32 -9.04
CA ILE A 616 -45.75 -26.07 -9.03
C ILE A 616 -45.41 -24.94 -10.01
N GLU A 617 -45.85 -25.06 -11.26
CA GLU A 617 -45.61 -24.06 -12.32
C GLU A 617 -46.31 -22.73 -11.99
N LYS A 618 -47.54 -22.79 -11.45
CA LYS A 618 -48.28 -21.59 -11.02
C LYS A 618 -47.57 -20.87 -9.87
N ALA A 619 -47.15 -21.61 -8.84
CA ALA A 619 -46.44 -21.03 -7.71
C ALA A 619 -45.14 -20.36 -8.16
N GLU A 620 -44.42 -21.00 -9.08
CA GLU A 620 -43.18 -20.46 -9.64
C GLU A 620 -43.41 -19.17 -10.43
N TYR A 621 -44.41 -19.14 -11.32
CA TYR A 621 -44.75 -17.96 -12.11
C TYR A 621 -45.07 -16.75 -11.24
N TRP A 622 -45.91 -16.92 -10.20
CA TRP A 622 -46.28 -15.83 -9.30
C TRP A 622 -45.15 -15.41 -8.37
N ALA A 623 -44.33 -16.36 -7.90
CA ALA A 623 -43.13 -16.05 -7.13
C ALA A 623 -42.14 -15.20 -7.95
N LEU A 624 -41.96 -15.53 -9.23
CA LEU A 624 -41.10 -14.77 -10.14
C LEU A 624 -41.64 -13.36 -10.42
N ILE A 625 -42.96 -13.21 -10.63
CA ILE A 625 -43.59 -11.89 -10.79
C ILE A 625 -43.35 -11.03 -9.55
N TRP A 626 -43.63 -11.57 -8.37
CA TRP A 626 -43.42 -10.86 -7.11
C TRP A 626 -41.95 -10.44 -6.94
N GLY A 627 -41.03 -11.40 -7.10
CA GLY A 627 -39.59 -11.14 -6.98
C GLY A 627 -39.13 -10.08 -7.98
N THR A 628 -39.60 -10.13 -9.22
CA THR A 628 -39.25 -9.13 -10.25
C THR A 628 -39.73 -7.73 -9.87
N ILE A 629 -40.94 -7.59 -9.32
CA ILE A 629 -41.46 -6.29 -8.86
C ILE A 629 -40.60 -5.75 -7.72
N VAL A 630 -40.34 -6.57 -6.68
CA VAL A 630 -39.54 -6.15 -5.52
C VAL A 630 -38.12 -5.78 -5.94
N MET A 631 -37.47 -6.60 -6.76
CA MET A 631 -36.11 -6.36 -7.25
C MET A 631 -36.02 -5.13 -8.15
N SER A 632 -37.02 -4.89 -9.00
CA SER A 632 -37.05 -3.71 -9.87
C SER A 632 -37.24 -2.43 -9.07
N LEU A 633 -38.19 -2.41 -8.12
CA LEU A 633 -38.46 -1.23 -7.29
C LEU A 633 -37.25 -0.88 -6.41
N THR A 634 -36.71 -1.88 -5.69
CA THR A 634 -35.52 -1.67 -4.85
C THR A 634 -34.28 -1.31 -5.68
N GLY A 635 -34.12 -1.91 -6.86
CA GLY A 635 -33.04 -1.58 -7.80
C GLY A 635 -33.13 -0.15 -8.33
N ILE A 636 -34.32 0.33 -8.70
CA ILE A 636 -34.56 1.72 -9.16
C ILE A 636 -34.23 2.71 -8.04
N ILE A 637 -34.63 2.41 -6.80
CA ILE A 637 -34.32 3.26 -5.63
C ILE A 637 -32.80 3.42 -5.45
N MET A 638 -32.03 2.35 -5.67
CA MET A 638 -30.57 2.38 -5.54
C MET A 638 -29.86 2.94 -6.78
N TRP A 639 -30.44 2.80 -7.97
CA TRP A 639 -29.84 3.29 -9.21
C TRP A 639 -29.95 4.81 -9.32
N PHE A 640 -31.12 5.39 -9.04
CA PHE A 640 -31.32 6.84 -9.04
C PHE A 640 -31.05 7.44 -7.66
N ASP A 641 -29.88 7.14 -7.12
CA ASP A 641 -29.45 7.53 -5.77
C ASP A 641 -29.62 9.03 -5.53
N ASN A 642 -29.17 9.89 -6.44
CA ASN A 642 -29.28 11.35 -6.28
C ASN A 642 -30.72 11.85 -6.13
N THR A 643 -31.68 11.18 -6.75
CA THR A 643 -33.10 11.51 -6.61
C THR A 643 -33.65 10.98 -5.29
N PHE A 644 -33.41 9.70 -4.99
CA PHE A 644 -34.02 9.04 -3.84
C PHE A 644 -33.35 9.39 -2.50
N ILE A 645 -32.08 9.79 -2.51
CA ILE A 645 -31.37 10.36 -1.35
C ILE A 645 -32.04 11.67 -0.89
N GLY A 646 -32.54 12.48 -1.83
CA GLY A 646 -33.27 13.71 -1.48
C GLY A 646 -34.68 13.44 -0.91
N LEU A 647 -35.27 12.28 -1.23
CA LEU A 647 -36.64 11.92 -0.89
C LEU A 647 -36.75 11.05 0.37
N PHE A 648 -35.79 10.16 0.59
CA PHE A 648 -35.79 9.22 1.70
C PHE A 648 -34.73 9.55 2.75
N THR A 649 -34.99 9.14 3.99
CA THR A 649 -33.96 9.08 5.01
C THR A 649 -32.95 7.98 4.68
N LYS A 650 -31.74 8.03 5.26
CA LYS A 650 -30.77 6.92 5.15
C LYS A 650 -31.38 5.55 5.43
N LEU A 651 -32.26 5.46 6.44
CA LEU A 651 -32.92 4.21 6.81
C LEU A 651 -33.74 3.62 5.64
N GLY A 652 -34.46 4.46 4.89
CA GLY A 652 -35.21 4.00 3.71
C GLY A 652 -34.30 3.37 2.65
N TRP A 653 -33.11 3.94 2.47
CA TRP A 653 -32.10 3.41 1.56
C TRP A 653 -31.49 2.08 2.07
N ASP A 654 -31.21 1.99 3.38
CA ASP A 654 -30.75 0.75 4.01
C ASP A 654 -31.79 -0.38 3.91
N VAL A 655 -33.07 -0.06 4.05
CA VAL A 655 -34.18 -1.01 3.88
C VAL A 655 -34.24 -1.53 2.44
N ALA A 656 -34.20 -0.64 1.45
CA ALA A 656 -34.23 -1.02 0.03
C ALA A 656 -33.08 -1.97 -0.32
N ARG A 657 -31.85 -1.66 0.13
CA ARG A 657 -30.67 -2.50 -0.08
C ARG A 657 -30.80 -3.87 0.60
N THR A 658 -31.30 -3.89 1.83
CA THR A 658 -31.48 -5.12 2.62
C THR A 658 -32.49 -6.04 1.94
N ILE A 659 -33.64 -5.50 1.53
CA ILE A 659 -34.67 -6.25 0.79
C ILE A 659 -34.11 -6.78 -0.53
N HIS A 660 -33.43 -5.93 -1.33
CA HIS A 660 -32.86 -6.34 -2.61
C HIS A 660 -31.89 -7.52 -2.46
N TYR A 661 -31.04 -7.49 -1.42
CA TYR A 661 -30.08 -8.56 -1.16
C TYR A 661 -30.75 -9.89 -0.78
N PHE A 662 -31.69 -9.87 0.17
CA PHE A 662 -32.34 -11.11 0.61
C PHE A 662 -33.31 -11.66 -0.43
N GLU A 663 -34.01 -10.80 -1.15
CA GLU A 663 -34.87 -11.21 -2.27
C GLU A 663 -34.04 -11.84 -3.40
N ALA A 664 -32.84 -11.32 -3.69
CA ALA A 664 -31.92 -11.95 -4.64
C ALA A 664 -31.54 -13.38 -4.23
N TRP A 665 -31.26 -13.61 -2.93
CA TRP A 665 -30.99 -14.96 -2.41
C TRP A 665 -32.20 -15.87 -2.51
N LEU A 666 -33.38 -15.38 -2.12
CA LEU A 666 -34.63 -16.15 -2.20
C LEU A 666 -34.92 -16.55 -3.66
N ALA A 667 -34.85 -15.61 -4.60
CA ALA A 667 -35.05 -15.86 -6.01
C ALA A 667 -34.00 -16.83 -6.59
N PHE A 668 -32.72 -16.59 -6.32
CA PHE A 668 -31.63 -17.47 -6.77
C PHE A 668 -31.81 -18.92 -6.29
N LEU A 669 -32.06 -19.10 -4.99
CA LEU A 669 -32.24 -20.43 -4.41
C LEU A 669 -33.54 -21.07 -4.88
N ALA A 670 -34.63 -20.32 -5.06
CA ALA A 670 -35.88 -20.86 -5.60
C ALA A 670 -35.68 -21.38 -7.04
N ILE A 671 -34.96 -20.65 -7.90
CA ILE A 671 -34.67 -21.13 -9.26
C ILE A 671 -33.80 -22.40 -9.23
N ILE A 672 -32.77 -22.46 -8.38
CA ILE A 672 -31.92 -23.66 -8.32
C ILE A 672 -32.63 -24.86 -7.70
N VAL A 673 -33.30 -24.67 -6.57
CA VAL A 673 -33.87 -25.77 -5.79
C VAL A 673 -35.20 -26.23 -6.37
N TRP A 674 -36.03 -25.30 -6.86
CA TRP A 674 -37.38 -25.58 -7.36
C TRP A 674 -37.40 -25.71 -8.88
N HIS A 675 -37.08 -24.62 -9.61
CA HIS A 675 -37.22 -24.59 -11.08
C HIS A 675 -36.31 -25.63 -11.76
N PHE A 676 -35.01 -25.59 -11.49
CA PHE A 676 -34.06 -26.53 -12.11
C PHE A 676 -34.32 -27.98 -11.72
N TYR A 677 -34.89 -28.24 -10.54
CA TYR A 677 -35.32 -29.60 -10.20
C TYR A 677 -36.37 -30.10 -11.20
N PHE A 678 -37.47 -29.37 -11.41
CA PHE A 678 -38.55 -29.83 -12.29
C PHE A 678 -38.15 -29.87 -13.77
N VAL A 679 -37.22 -29.01 -14.18
CA VAL A 679 -36.80 -28.92 -15.59
C VAL A 679 -35.63 -29.85 -15.92
N ILE A 680 -34.70 -30.12 -14.99
CA ILE A 680 -33.44 -30.86 -15.24
C ILE A 680 -33.41 -32.18 -14.46
N PHE A 681 -33.66 -32.14 -13.15
CA PHE A 681 -33.39 -33.28 -12.26
C PHE A 681 -34.58 -34.21 -11.99
N ASN A 682 -35.79 -33.82 -12.39
CA ASN A 682 -36.98 -34.65 -12.28
C ASN A 682 -36.79 -35.93 -13.11
N PRO A 683 -36.90 -37.13 -12.52
CA PRO A 683 -36.65 -38.39 -13.20
C PRO A 683 -37.49 -38.60 -14.47
N ASP A 684 -38.66 -37.96 -14.58
CA ASP A 684 -39.56 -38.13 -15.72
C ASP A 684 -39.05 -37.39 -16.98
N VAL A 685 -38.30 -36.29 -16.82
CA VAL A 685 -37.79 -35.46 -17.93
C VAL A 685 -36.25 -35.41 -18.02
N TYR A 686 -35.56 -36.20 -17.20
CA TYR A 686 -34.09 -36.24 -17.18
C TYR A 686 -33.50 -36.70 -18.53
N PRO A 687 -32.49 -36.01 -19.10
CA PRO A 687 -31.62 -35.02 -18.46
C PRO A 687 -32.13 -33.58 -18.43
N MET A 688 -33.11 -33.21 -19.26
CA MET A 688 -33.74 -31.88 -19.25
C MET A 688 -34.99 -31.85 -20.13
N SER A 689 -36.06 -31.17 -19.70
CA SER A 689 -37.20 -30.85 -20.55
C SER A 689 -36.78 -29.92 -21.70
N THR A 690 -37.12 -30.30 -22.94
CA THR A 690 -36.77 -29.52 -24.13
C THR A 690 -37.80 -28.46 -24.50
N ALA A 691 -38.92 -28.37 -23.76
CA ALA A 691 -40.05 -27.50 -24.07
C ALA A 691 -39.65 -26.02 -24.24
N TRP A 692 -38.69 -25.54 -23.43
CA TRP A 692 -38.22 -24.15 -23.51
C TRP A 692 -37.30 -23.88 -24.72
N LEU A 693 -36.71 -24.92 -25.32
CA LEU A 693 -35.88 -24.85 -26.53
C LEU A 693 -36.69 -25.09 -27.80
N THR A 694 -37.41 -26.22 -27.86
CA THR A 694 -38.13 -26.69 -29.05
C THR A 694 -39.56 -26.17 -29.11
N GLY A 695 -40.14 -25.77 -27.97
CA GLY A 695 -41.53 -25.33 -27.86
C GLY A 695 -42.54 -26.46 -27.70
N SER A 696 -42.14 -27.73 -27.82
CA SER A 696 -43.03 -28.88 -27.81
C SER A 696 -42.60 -29.97 -26.83
N ILE A 697 -43.58 -30.79 -26.42
CA ILE A 697 -43.38 -31.98 -25.58
C ILE A 697 -43.99 -33.21 -26.26
N SER A 698 -43.48 -34.39 -25.91
CA SER A 698 -43.96 -35.67 -26.43
C SER A 698 -45.31 -36.07 -25.84
N GLU A 699 -46.04 -36.95 -26.53
CA GLU A 699 -47.30 -37.50 -26.04
C GLU A 699 -47.15 -38.25 -24.70
N GLU A 700 -46.02 -38.92 -24.47
CA GLU A 700 -45.71 -39.57 -23.20
C GLU A 700 -45.60 -38.55 -22.06
N GLU A 701 -44.79 -37.51 -22.24
CA GLU A 701 -44.65 -36.42 -21.27
C GLU A 701 -45.99 -35.72 -21.00
N MET A 702 -46.78 -35.50 -22.05
CA MET A 702 -48.11 -34.89 -21.96
C MET A 702 -49.08 -35.72 -21.11
N LYS A 703 -49.09 -37.05 -21.29
CA LYS A 703 -49.92 -37.97 -20.51
C LYS A 703 -49.47 -38.08 -19.06
N GLU A 704 -48.15 -38.08 -18.83
CA GLU A 704 -47.61 -38.27 -17.48
C GLU A 704 -47.71 -36.99 -16.63
N GLU A 705 -47.42 -35.81 -17.18
CA GLU A 705 -47.36 -34.57 -16.41
C GLU A 705 -48.63 -33.70 -16.53
N HIS A 706 -49.36 -33.77 -17.66
CA HIS A 706 -50.56 -32.93 -17.92
C HIS A 706 -51.79 -33.74 -18.40
N PRO A 707 -52.22 -34.79 -17.66
CA PRO A 707 -53.25 -35.71 -18.12
C PRO A 707 -54.62 -35.07 -18.38
N LYS A 708 -55.05 -34.07 -17.60
CA LYS A 708 -56.35 -33.40 -17.86
C LYS A 708 -56.33 -32.57 -19.15
N GLU A 709 -55.18 -31.98 -19.49
CA GLU A 709 -55.03 -31.23 -20.75
C GLU A 709 -54.99 -32.19 -21.94
N TYR A 710 -54.28 -33.32 -21.82
CA TYR A 710 -54.31 -34.39 -22.83
C TYR A 710 -55.72 -34.90 -23.10
N GLU A 711 -56.52 -35.14 -22.05
CA GLU A 711 -57.92 -35.58 -22.18
C GLU A 711 -58.81 -34.52 -22.89
N LYS A 712 -58.59 -33.23 -22.62
CA LYS A 712 -59.31 -32.13 -23.29
C LYS A 712 -58.98 -32.06 -24.78
N ILE A 713 -57.70 -32.15 -25.14
CA ILE A 713 -57.24 -32.12 -26.54
C ILE A 713 -57.73 -33.37 -27.29
N SER A 714 -57.56 -34.55 -26.68
CA SER A 714 -57.93 -35.84 -27.30
C SER A 714 -59.44 -36.03 -27.47
N SER A 715 -60.26 -35.37 -26.64
CA SER A 715 -61.73 -35.39 -26.75
C SER A 715 -62.30 -34.36 -27.75
N GLY A 716 -61.46 -33.61 -28.45
CA GLY A 716 -61.87 -32.62 -29.47
C GLY A 716 -62.57 -31.38 -28.89
N LYS A 717 -62.45 -31.15 -27.58
CA LYS A 717 -63.08 -30.01 -26.89
C LYS A 717 -62.27 -28.72 -26.97
N ASP A 718 -61.07 -28.77 -27.54
CA ASP A 718 -60.13 -27.64 -27.62
C ASP A 718 -59.55 -27.50 -29.04
N ASN A 719 -60.37 -27.02 -30.00
CA ASN A 719 -59.99 -26.85 -31.41
C ASN A 719 -59.20 -25.55 -31.70
N ASN A 720 -58.46 -25.01 -30.73
CA ASN A 720 -57.89 -23.66 -30.83
C ASN A 720 -56.40 -23.56 -30.42
N GLN A 721 -55.60 -24.60 -30.67
CA GLN A 721 -54.13 -24.52 -30.53
C GLN A 721 -53.45 -23.96 -31.79
#